data_AF-A0A818YIL5-F1
#
_entry.id   AF-A0A818YIL5-F1
#
_cell.length_a   1.000
_cell.length_b   1.000
_cell.length_c   1.000
_cell.angle_alpha   90.00
_cell.angle_beta   90.00
_cell.angle_gamma   90.00
#
_symmetry.space_group_name_H-M   'P 1'
#
loop_
_entity.id
_entity.type
_entity.pdbx_description
1 polymer ?
#
loop_
_entity_poly.entity_id
_entity_poly.type
_entity_poly.pdbx_seq_one_letter_code
_entity_poly.pdbx_strand_id
1 'polypeptide(L)'
;MLLLFLFIKFFFLHISYSLNCIGGPNCHIKLDFNQKIPNHKKFLETCSIIKVSLCSVFLKIDYDNQQVDISFEKVSNYTQSPYHYFNLLTTNHQASIILRYTIEVKVYHNNKIQLYVLLQCQTHDQCTERELRHFWSRFISLNNRRYSFIRFYNFLFLNTSNFIDCFDDQTNQTLQCSMFNNNKCWASTDSQRKCINYDKNYPNYFIYSYNKVYEPHRLTDEHIYYKLACHVNNCNNNETIKQLSELARQFAENSRLMNNDMPTMNNNQMFYTYKNNVNLYWNSNTLEYRIIRDNQIWFESGPFFIHFNQTFYSSAPEQEIISMSRLYLIQQYQTIGTDIVFGLFNKLSLRWSYTNTTNDFIWETSFKIFQEQSIILFEQYFPVDLNGMSQGNVRDTFKYVSTAFPRFKVSFNQTDQYLIDQLGHFTFLDAWDLNMRGIGLKNLFNGGLYSGNPLLLYNLTKLDSNIILSSLTNFMTNFQTRSPSLNYHLSCGLHGRIHQIQQSFSLTTILLGSQFKQGINQIINLWGKLMLQYYGKEHIKEQKNFYNDFYISKLGYYTDTGAYYWYNKESNLTYEQTFIKLKEYHLKQHIPIQYYELDSYWYYKQNNNTGEHGGIKLYEPRSDIFPNGIEILQREILQTPLIVHHKYYSTDNLYQNKYQFLNGSDGHVSLPLEQIFFNKIFSQIKQWGVEILIQDWLSSVYEDMPDSSYDIYTAREYHLHLAEGAKQAGIKLIYCMPLNPDIMETLENTQVHYMRISDDYSVNINQWNIGRVSMITWAIGVIPFKDTFWTTSIQPQSPYGNFTEPNVQLNALIALMSLGSVAISDKIGNTNLTVVNRLCRSDGVLFRPERPATAMDSTFLGSDGPKGEMWHTFSSDAEQNFFVEYVMITNLTESYTFSWNELFNTEEDDYPNRRISDIYVAFELENPRDYYWFTSTNSSTILMPSCAQDLITHHSPFHLFVFVPFSKLSNWILFGELNKQLPITRQRFVSIQNASDSLQINIIGVYGEQISITIGYSEHVLGKINIYTVQCSFLSVQGLSTMIITCKTEAGCQCNNV
;
A
#
# COMPACT_ATOMS: atom_id res chain seq x y z
N MET A 1 -11.82 -24.06 -27.89
CA MET A 1 -11.55 -25.51 -27.75
C MET A 1 -10.31 -25.82 -26.91
N LEU A 2 -9.13 -25.22 -27.14
CA LEU A 2 -7.96 -25.52 -26.27
C LEU A 2 -8.15 -25.11 -24.80
N LEU A 3 -8.80 -23.96 -24.55
CA LEU A 3 -9.25 -23.54 -23.21
C LEU A 3 -10.28 -24.47 -22.55
N LEU A 4 -10.86 -25.43 -23.28
CA LEU A 4 -11.79 -26.43 -22.75
C LEU A 4 -11.07 -27.70 -22.26
N PHE A 5 -9.77 -27.84 -22.55
CA PHE A 5 -8.95 -29.00 -22.19
C PHE A 5 -8.07 -28.77 -20.94
N LEU A 6 -7.86 -27.52 -20.55
CA LEU A 6 -7.14 -27.17 -19.33
C LEU A 6 -8.11 -27.04 -18.13
N PHE A 7 -8.43 -28.21 -17.54
CA PHE A 7 -8.70 -28.42 -16.10
C PHE A 7 -9.77 -27.49 -15.47
N ILE A 8 -11.00 -27.89 -15.13
CA ILE A 8 -11.65 -29.22 -15.00
C ILE A 8 -10.98 -30.18 -13.99
N LYS A 9 -9.87 -29.77 -13.37
CA LYS A 9 -9.23 -30.47 -12.25
C LYS A 9 -8.63 -29.47 -11.27
N PHE A 10 -9.45 -28.96 -10.35
CA PHE A 10 -9.14 -28.72 -8.93
C PHE A 10 -10.40 -28.16 -8.26
N PHE A 11 -11.16 -29.09 -7.68
CA PHE A 11 -12.36 -28.89 -6.86
C PHE A 11 -12.09 -27.99 -5.62
N PHE A 12 -13.04 -27.34 -4.95
CA PHE A 12 -14.52 -27.37 -4.98
C PHE A 12 -15.11 -25.95 -4.87
N LEU A 13 -15.89 -25.51 -5.85
CA LEU A 13 -16.99 -24.53 -5.72
C LEU A 13 -17.70 -24.42 -7.08
N HIS A 14 -18.70 -25.27 -7.34
CA HIS A 14 -19.41 -25.29 -8.62
C HIS A 14 -20.52 -24.23 -8.68
N ILE A 15 -20.22 -23.08 -9.29
CA ILE A 15 -21.25 -22.16 -9.78
C ILE A 15 -21.80 -22.73 -11.09
N SER A 16 -23.11 -22.95 -11.18
CA SER A 16 -23.77 -23.30 -12.44
C SER A 16 -24.25 -22.02 -13.12
N TYR A 17 -23.58 -21.60 -14.19
CA TYR A 17 -24.09 -20.52 -15.04
C TYR A 17 -24.64 -21.10 -16.33
N SER A 18 -25.79 -20.60 -16.76
CA SER A 18 -26.30 -20.84 -18.11
C SER A 18 -26.34 -19.52 -18.86
N LEU A 19 -25.62 -19.48 -19.98
CA LEU A 19 -25.58 -18.33 -20.88
C LEU A 19 -26.46 -18.65 -22.10
N ASN A 20 -27.75 -18.37 -21.99
CA ASN A 20 -28.69 -18.56 -23.09
C ASN A 20 -28.86 -17.24 -23.86
N CYS A 21 -28.02 -17.06 -24.88
CA CYS A 21 -28.25 -16.06 -25.91
C CYS A 21 -29.35 -16.57 -26.86
N ILE A 22 -30.62 -16.40 -26.48
CA ILE A 22 -31.76 -16.67 -27.37
C ILE A 22 -31.67 -15.64 -28.51
N GLY A 23 -31.60 -16.11 -29.76
CA GLY A 23 -31.31 -15.27 -30.94
C GLY A 23 -32.20 -14.03 -31.05
N GLY A 24 -31.66 -12.88 -30.65
CA GLY A 24 -32.36 -11.61 -30.50
C GLY A 24 -31.48 -10.60 -29.74
N PRO A 25 -31.90 -9.33 -29.58
CA PRO A 25 -31.06 -8.27 -29.01
C PRO A 25 -30.86 -8.36 -27.49
N ASN A 26 -31.32 -9.43 -26.84
CA ASN A 26 -31.38 -9.54 -25.38
C ASN A 26 -30.47 -10.67 -24.89
N CYS A 27 -29.45 -10.33 -24.10
CA CYS A 27 -28.60 -11.31 -23.41
C CYS A 27 -29.11 -11.54 -21.99
N HIS A 28 -29.25 -12.81 -21.61
CA HIS A 28 -29.61 -13.23 -20.26
C HIS A 28 -28.45 -14.05 -19.65
N ILE A 29 -27.93 -13.58 -18.51
CA ILE A 29 -26.95 -14.30 -17.70
C ILE A 29 -27.68 -14.77 -16.45
N LYS A 30 -27.94 -16.08 -16.40
CA LYS A 30 -28.60 -16.69 -15.25
C LYS A 30 -27.60 -17.48 -14.41
N LEU A 31 -27.48 -17.08 -13.15
CA LEU A 31 -26.59 -17.69 -12.16
C LEU A 31 -27.43 -18.49 -11.17
N ASP A 32 -27.33 -19.83 -11.26
CA ASP A 32 -28.04 -20.78 -10.40
C ASP A 32 -27.03 -21.47 -9.46
N PHE A 33 -27.23 -21.35 -8.15
CA PHE A 33 -26.40 -22.03 -7.15
C PHE A 33 -27.02 -23.40 -6.80
N ASN A 34 -26.39 -24.52 -7.16
CA ASN A 34 -27.03 -25.84 -7.17
C ASN A 34 -26.23 -26.99 -6.54
N GLN A 35 -26.88 -27.69 -5.60
CA GLN A 35 -27.03 -29.16 -5.66
C GLN A 35 -28.52 -29.42 -6.00
N LYS A 36 -28.97 -30.35 -6.87
CA LYS A 36 -28.38 -31.57 -7.48
C LYS A 36 -28.79 -31.71 -8.98
N ILE A 37 -28.24 -32.73 -9.66
CA ILE A 37 -28.01 -32.89 -11.14
C ILE A 37 -28.53 -34.29 -11.61
N PRO A 38 -28.84 -34.65 -12.90
CA PRO A 38 -28.77 -33.98 -14.24
C PRO A 38 -30.06 -34.07 -15.16
N ASN A 39 -30.10 -33.40 -16.34
CA ASN A 39 -30.02 -34.08 -17.68
C ASN A 39 -30.14 -33.22 -18.99
N HIS A 40 -29.03 -33.22 -19.76
CA HIS A 40 -28.89 -33.34 -21.24
C HIS A 40 -29.31 -32.26 -22.30
N LYS A 41 -28.30 -31.93 -23.15
CA LYS A 41 -28.32 -31.60 -24.62
C LYS A 41 -28.91 -30.22 -25.03
N LYS A 42 -28.53 -29.54 -26.15
CA LYS A 42 -27.61 -29.79 -27.30
C LYS A 42 -27.27 -28.47 -28.08
N PHE A 43 -25.98 -28.25 -28.46
CA PHE A 43 -25.43 -27.76 -29.76
C PHE A 43 -25.83 -26.43 -30.52
N LEU A 44 -24.83 -25.87 -31.26
CA LEU A 44 -24.86 -24.95 -32.46
C LEU A 44 -25.17 -23.44 -32.25
N GLU A 45 -24.62 -22.43 -32.98
CA GLU A 45 -23.41 -22.27 -33.86
C GLU A 45 -23.06 -20.75 -34.04
N THR A 46 -22.13 -20.38 -34.93
CA THR A 46 -21.46 -19.05 -35.08
C THR A 46 -22.21 -17.92 -35.83
N CYS A 47 -21.98 -16.64 -35.47
CA CYS A 47 -21.60 -15.52 -36.40
C CYS A 47 -21.37 -14.15 -35.69
N SER A 48 -20.96 -13.11 -36.43
CA SER A 48 -20.46 -11.79 -35.96
C SER A 48 -21.21 -10.56 -36.55
N ILE A 49 -20.87 -9.32 -36.09
CA ILE A 49 -21.06 -7.96 -36.71
C ILE A 49 -22.04 -6.93 -36.03
N ILE A 50 -21.44 -5.88 -35.41
CA ILE A 50 -21.70 -4.40 -35.44
C ILE A 50 -23.06 -3.74 -34.99
N LYS A 51 -23.05 -3.18 -33.74
CA LYS A 51 -23.26 -1.75 -33.27
C LYS A 51 -24.62 -0.97 -33.22
N VAL A 52 -24.70 -0.05 -32.21
CA VAL A 52 -25.61 1.14 -31.94
C VAL A 52 -27.10 0.88 -31.61
N SER A 53 -27.79 1.44 -30.58
CA SER A 53 -27.46 2.12 -29.30
C SER A 53 -28.60 1.89 -28.26
N LEU A 54 -28.48 2.47 -27.05
CA LEU A 54 -29.34 2.33 -25.85
C LEU A 54 -29.45 0.92 -25.23
N CYS A 55 -28.75 0.72 -24.10
CA CYS A 55 -28.82 -0.49 -23.27
C CYS A 55 -29.52 -0.20 -21.94
N SER A 56 -30.50 -1.01 -21.59
CA SER A 56 -31.07 -1.07 -20.24
C SER A 56 -30.51 -2.30 -19.51
N VAL A 57 -30.03 -2.11 -18.28
CA VAL A 57 -29.51 -3.20 -17.43
C VAL A 57 -30.55 -3.51 -16.36
N PHE A 58 -30.94 -4.78 -16.29
CA PHE A 58 -31.93 -5.28 -15.35
C PHE A 58 -31.25 -6.25 -14.40
N LEU A 59 -31.29 -5.91 -13.10
CA LEU A 59 -30.80 -6.78 -12.04
C LEU A 59 -32.00 -7.33 -11.26
N LYS A 60 -32.16 -8.66 -11.24
CA LYS A 60 -33.16 -9.35 -10.43
C LYS A 60 -32.47 -10.30 -9.46
N ILE A 61 -32.67 -10.07 -8.17
CA ILE A 61 -32.13 -10.94 -7.11
C ILE A 61 -33.30 -11.66 -6.45
N ASP A 62 -33.24 -13.00 -6.47
CA ASP A 62 -34.25 -13.90 -5.90
C ASP A 62 -33.62 -14.71 -4.77
N TYR A 63 -33.72 -14.18 -3.55
CA TYR A 63 -33.02 -14.70 -2.37
C TYR A 63 -33.55 -16.08 -1.94
N ASP A 64 -34.86 -16.33 -2.07
CA ASP A 64 -35.48 -17.59 -1.65
C ASP A 64 -35.06 -18.77 -2.54
N ASN A 65 -34.81 -18.52 -3.82
CA ASN A 65 -34.40 -19.54 -4.80
C ASN A 65 -32.88 -19.62 -5.05
N GLN A 66 -32.09 -18.75 -4.41
CA GLN A 66 -30.65 -18.58 -4.69
C GLN A 66 -30.38 -18.38 -6.20
N GLN A 67 -31.04 -17.40 -6.82
CA GLN A 67 -30.83 -17.06 -8.24
C GLN A 67 -30.57 -15.56 -8.42
N VAL A 68 -29.59 -15.25 -9.27
CA VAL A 68 -29.36 -13.89 -9.79
C VAL A 68 -29.55 -13.95 -11.29
N ASP A 69 -30.52 -13.18 -11.78
CA ASP A 69 -30.86 -13.08 -13.20
C ASP A 69 -30.49 -11.67 -13.68
N ILE A 70 -29.54 -11.60 -14.61
CA ILE A 70 -29.04 -10.35 -15.17
C ILE A 70 -29.41 -10.33 -16.65
N SER A 71 -30.23 -9.37 -17.05
CA SER A 71 -30.62 -9.22 -18.45
C SER A 71 -30.28 -7.85 -19.01
N PHE A 72 -29.89 -7.85 -20.28
CA PHE A 72 -29.57 -6.67 -21.07
C PHE A 72 -30.63 -6.55 -22.15
N GLU A 73 -31.34 -5.43 -22.21
CA GLU A 73 -32.41 -5.21 -23.18
C GLU A 73 -32.16 -3.94 -23.99
N LYS A 74 -32.35 -4.03 -25.31
CA LYS A 74 -32.15 -2.90 -26.25
C LYS A 74 -33.50 -2.26 -26.58
N VAL A 75 -33.67 -0.99 -26.22
CA VAL A 75 -34.94 -0.28 -26.45
C VAL A 75 -34.98 0.30 -27.87
N SER A 76 -35.58 -0.43 -28.81
CA SER A 76 -35.88 0.07 -30.15
C SER A 76 -37.33 0.55 -30.25
N ASN A 77 -37.58 1.86 -30.17
CA ASN A 77 -38.81 2.51 -30.69
C ASN A 77 -38.73 4.04 -30.65
N TYR A 78 -38.36 4.66 -31.77
CA TYR A 78 -38.98 5.87 -32.32
C TYR A 78 -38.64 5.95 -33.82
N THR A 79 -39.58 6.42 -34.65
CA THR A 79 -39.67 6.08 -36.08
C THR A 79 -39.39 7.23 -37.06
N GLN A 80 -38.78 6.90 -38.21
CA GLN A 80 -38.66 7.71 -39.46
C GLN A 80 -37.76 8.97 -39.36
N SER A 81 -37.01 9.44 -40.39
CA SER A 81 -36.71 8.97 -41.75
C SER A 81 -35.34 9.58 -42.22
N PRO A 82 -34.79 9.29 -43.43
CA PRO A 82 -33.33 9.29 -43.66
C PRO A 82 -32.75 10.48 -44.46
N TYR A 83 -31.41 10.69 -44.44
CA TYR A 83 -30.52 10.67 -45.63
C TYR A 83 -29.02 11.01 -45.37
N HIS A 84 -28.15 10.30 -46.11
CA HIS A 84 -26.75 10.53 -46.55
C HIS A 84 -25.62 11.15 -45.66
N TYR A 85 -24.59 10.32 -45.44
CA TYR A 85 -23.13 10.54 -45.65
C TYR A 85 -22.56 11.98 -45.75
N PHE A 86 -21.52 12.28 -44.96
CA PHE A 86 -20.13 12.47 -45.46
C PHE A 86 -19.06 12.38 -44.35
N ASN A 87 -17.80 12.15 -44.73
CA ASN A 87 -16.63 12.11 -43.83
C ASN A 87 -16.29 13.49 -43.22
N LEU A 88 -15.73 13.49 -42.01
CA LEU A 88 -14.58 14.34 -41.66
C LEU A 88 -13.89 13.85 -40.36
N LEU A 89 -12.58 13.60 -40.46
CA LEU A 89 -11.67 13.55 -39.31
C LEU A 89 -11.31 14.99 -38.94
N THR A 90 -11.51 15.40 -37.68
CA THR A 90 -10.56 16.24 -36.89
C THR A 90 -11.13 16.57 -35.49
N THR A 91 -10.32 16.30 -34.46
CA THR A 91 -10.20 17.04 -33.18
C THR A 91 -11.45 17.67 -32.51
N ASN A 92 -11.83 17.16 -31.35
CA ASN A 92 -11.49 17.83 -30.07
C ASN A 92 -11.82 16.97 -28.84
N HIS A 93 -11.00 17.09 -27.79
CA HIS A 93 -11.31 16.52 -26.48
C HIS A 93 -12.39 17.36 -25.78
N GLN A 94 -13.54 16.74 -25.51
CA GLN A 94 -14.45 17.17 -24.46
C GLN A 94 -14.87 15.95 -23.64
N ALA A 95 -14.86 16.10 -22.31
CA ALA A 95 -15.35 15.05 -21.42
C ALA A 95 -16.87 14.91 -21.60
N SER A 96 -17.34 13.70 -21.88
CA SER A 96 -18.77 13.39 -21.98
C SER A 96 -19.46 13.60 -20.63
N ILE A 97 -20.50 14.43 -20.58
CA ILE A 97 -21.32 14.62 -19.38
C ILE A 97 -22.54 13.69 -19.46
N ILE A 98 -22.84 13.00 -18.35
CA ILE A 98 -24.09 12.26 -18.18
C ILE A 98 -25.22 13.27 -18.01
N LEU A 99 -26.13 13.39 -18.98
CA LEU A 99 -27.26 14.33 -18.93
C LEU A 99 -28.33 13.90 -17.93
N ARG A 100 -28.57 12.59 -17.83
CA ARG A 100 -29.61 12.03 -16.98
C ARG A 100 -29.30 10.59 -16.61
N TYR A 101 -29.61 10.23 -15.37
CA TYR A 101 -29.81 8.85 -14.99
C TYR A 101 -31.13 8.70 -14.23
N THR A 102 -31.75 7.53 -14.31
CA THR A 102 -32.99 7.20 -13.61
C THR A 102 -32.81 5.84 -12.97
N ILE A 103 -33.05 5.76 -11.66
CA ILE A 103 -33.02 4.51 -10.91
C ILE A 103 -34.44 4.23 -10.44
N GLU A 104 -34.97 3.09 -10.86
CA GLU A 104 -36.24 2.56 -10.37
C GLU A 104 -35.94 1.35 -9.48
N VAL A 105 -36.48 1.33 -8.27
CA VAL A 105 -36.36 0.20 -7.34
C VAL A 105 -37.74 -0.36 -7.09
N LYS A 106 -37.93 -1.65 -7.40
CA LYS A 106 -39.16 -2.39 -7.14
C LYS A 106 -38.90 -3.42 -6.05
N VAL A 107 -39.62 -3.31 -4.94
CA VAL A 107 -39.54 -4.23 -3.80
C VAL A 107 -40.83 -5.03 -3.74
N TYR A 108 -40.74 -6.34 -3.99
CA TYR A 108 -41.87 -7.25 -3.95
C TYR A 108 -42.01 -7.88 -2.55
N HIS A 109 -43.24 -8.15 -2.11
CA HIS A 109 -43.54 -8.73 -0.79
C HIS A 109 -42.90 -10.10 -0.50
N ASN A 110 -42.30 -10.75 -1.49
CA ASN A 110 -41.69 -12.08 -1.39
C ASN A 110 -40.15 -11.98 -1.46
N ASN A 111 -39.54 -11.06 -0.70
CA ASN A 111 -38.09 -10.85 -0.61
C ASN A 111 -37.34 -10.60 -1.94
N LYS A 112 -38.01 -10.19 -3.04
CA LYS A 112 -37.35 -9.92 -4.33
C LYS A 112 -37.19 -8.42 -4.54
N ILE A 113 -35.98 -8.01 -4.87
CA ILE A 113 -35.65 -6.64 -5.24
C ILE A 113 -35.25 -6.63 -6.72
N GLN A 114 -35.88 -5.74 -7.49
CA GLN A 114 -35.47 -5.45 -8.86
C GLN A 114 -35.01 -4.00 -8.97
N LEU A 115 -33.89 -3.80 -9.65
CA LEU A 115 -33.27 -2.50 -9.82
C LEU A 115 -33.05 -2.23 -11.30
N TYR A 116 -33.58 -1.10 -11.77
CA TYR A 116 -33.49 -0.66 -13.15
C TYR A 116 -32.65 0.61 -13.18
N VAL A 117 -31.63 0.67 -14.04
CA VAL A 117 -30.81 1.87 -14.23
C VAL A 117 -30.85 2.28 -15.70
N LEU A 118 -31.37 3.46 -15.98
CA LEU A 118 -31.35 4.10 -17.29
C LEU A 118 -30.28 5.20 -17.31
N LEU A 119 -29.44 5.25 -18.35
CA LEU A 119 -28.39 6.25 -18.54
C LEU A 119 -28.60 6.99 -19.86
N GLN A 120 -28.45 8.32 -19.86
CA GLN A 120 -28.56 9.18 -21.04
C GLN A 120 -27.34 10.11 -21.13
N CYS A 121 -26.53 9.93 -22.18
CA CYS A 121 -25.29 10.67 -22.44
C CYS A 121 -25.52 11.86 -23.40
N GLN A 122 -24.63 12.86 -23.37
CA GLN A 122 -24.85 14.15 -24.06
C GLN A 122 -24.74 14.11 -25.59
N THR A 123 -23.97 13.19 -26.15
CA THR A 123 -23.93 12.91 -27.60
C THR A 123 -24.50 11.51 -27.87
N HIS A 124 -25.14 11.33 -29.03
CA HIS A 124 -25.92 10.11 -29.32
C HIS A 124 -25.07 8.84 -29.53
N ASP A 125 -23.73 8.96 -29.64
CA ASP A 125 -22.87 7.87 -30.10
C ASP A 125 -21.98 7.19 -29.05
N GLN A 126 -21.67 7.82 -27.89
CA GLN A 126 -20.75 7.20 -26.91
C GLN A 126 -21.12 7.49 -25.44
N CYS A 127 -21.55 6.44 -24.73
CA CYS A 127 -21.19 6.23 -23.32
C CYS A 127 -20.06 5.20 -23.34
N THR A 128 -18.90 5.50 -22.73
CA THR A 128 -17.68 4.71 -22.89
C THR A 128 -17.56 3.56 -21.88
N GLU A 129 -16.79 2.54 -22.25
CA GLU A 129 -16.50 1.39 -21.38
C GLU A 129 -15.82 1.81 -20.06
N ARG A 130 -15.05 2.91 -20.07
CA ARG A 130 -14.37 3.48 -18.90
C ARG A 130 -15.37 4.00 -17.86
N GLU A 131 -16.43 4.68 -18.30
CA GLU A 131 -17.49 5.23 -17.43
C GLU A 131 -18.33 4.10 -16.81
N LEU A 132 -18.66 3.08 -17.61
CA LEU A 132 -19.34 1.88 -17.13
C LEU A 132 -18.49 1.10 -16.10
N ARG A 133 -17.19 0.91 -16.35
CA ARG A 133 -16.27 0.26 -15.39
C ARG A 133 -16.15 1.05 -14.07
N HIS A 134 -16.17 2.38 -14.10
CA HIS A 134 -16.10 3.22 -12.89
C HIS A 134 -17.36 3.15 -12.03
N PHE A 135 -18.55 2.98 -12.62
CA PHE A 135 -19.78 2.70 -11.87
C PHE A 135 -19.87 1.24 -11.41
N TRP A 136 -19.38 0.30 -12.23
CA TRP A 136 -19.40 -1.14 -11.93
C TRP A 136 -18.56 -1.50 -10.70
N SER A 137 -17.37 -0.90 -10.53
CA SER A 137 -16.52 -1.10 -9.35
C SER A 137 -17.20 -0.62 -8.06
N ARG A 138 -17.90 0.53 -8.10
CA ARG A 138 -18.69 1.05 -6.97
C ARG A 138 -19.86 0.12 -6.61
N PHE A 139 -20.50 -0.51 -7.60
CA PHE A 139 -21.61 -1.44 -7.35
C PHE A 139 -21.13 -2.78 -6.75
N ILE A 140 -19.99 -3.31 -7.21
CA ILE A 140 -19.34 -4.49 -6.60
C ILE A 140 -18.92 -4.18 -5.15
N SER A 141 -18.37 -2.99 -4.89
CA SER A 141 -18.01 -2.54 -3.53
C SER A 141 -19.20 -2.58 -2.56
N LEU A 142 -20.38 -2.10 -2.99
CA LEU A 142 -21.61 -2.16 -2.18
C LEU A 142 -22.09 -3.59 -1.92
N ASN A 143 -22.01 -4.47 -2.93
CA ASN A 143 -22.50 -5.86 -2.81
C ASN A 143 -21.58 -6.73 -1.93
N ASN A 144 -20.26 -6.45 -1.92
CA ASN A 144 -19.30 -7.10 -1.03
C ASN A 144 -19.47 -6.67 0.44
N ARG A 145 -20.07 -5.51 0.72
CA ARG A 145 -20.39 -5.02 2.07
C ARG A 145 -21.69 -5.63 2.60
N ARG A 146 -21.71 -6.95 2.83
CA ARG A 146 -22.87 -7.73 3.36
C ARG A 146 -23.61 -7.05 4.52
N TYR A 147 -22.88 -6.40 5.43
CA TYR A 147 -23.45 -5.73 6.61
C TYR A 147 -24.34 -4.51 6.29
N SER A 148 -24.08 -3.78 5.20
CA SER A 148 -24.86 -2.60 4.81
C SER A 148 -26.27 -2.99 4.35
N PHE A 149 -26.39 -4.04 3.53
CA PHE A 149 -27.69 -4.58 3.10
C PHE A 149 -28.48 -5.21 4.25
N ILE A 150 -27.82 -5.90 5.17
CA ILE A 150 -28.48 -6.49 6.36
C ILE A 150 -29.06 -5.40 7.27
N ARG A 151 -28.35 -4.26 7.46
CA ARG A 151 -28.92 -3.10 8.20
C ARG A 151 -30.12 -2.49 7.48
N PHE A 152 -30.10 -2.41 6.15
CA PHE A 152 -31.21 -1.86 5.36
C PHE A 152 -32.47 -2.73 5.43
N TYR A 153 -32.31 -4.07 5.36
CA TYR A 153 -33.42 -5.03 5.48
C TYR A 153 -34.10 -4.96 6.87
N ASN A 154 -33.32 -4.82 7.94
CA ASN A 154 -33.86 -4.72 9.30
C ASN A 154 -34.62 -3.40 9.57
N PHE A 155 -34.37 -2.33 8.81
CA PHE A 155 -35.04 -1.04 8.98
C PHE A 155 -36.48 -1.03 8.40
N LEU A 156 -36.79 -1.94 7.47
CA LEU A 156 -38.09 -2.03 6.79
C LEU A 156 -39.18 -2.77 7.61
N PHE A 157 -38.82 -3.39 8.74
CA PHE A 157 -39.72 -4.23 9.55
C PHE A 157 -40.14 -3.59 10.89
N LEU A 158 -40.29 -2.27 10.94
CA LEU A 158 -40.98 -1.59 12.05
C LEU A 158 -42.47 -1.42 11.72
N ASN A 159 -43.32 -2.04 12.54
CA ASN A 159 -44.78 -2.09 12.38
C ASN A 159 -45.39 -0.69 12.24
N THR A 160 -46.15 -0.48 11.15
CA THR A 160 -47.05 0.67 11.00
C THR A 160 -48.49 0.17 10.85
N SER A 161 -49.36 0.59 11.77
CA SER A 161 -50.78 0.24 11.79
C SER A 161 -51.63 1.33 11.13
N ASN A 162 -52.27 0.98 10.01
CA ASN A 162 -53.43 1.61 9.35
C ASN A 162 -53.84 3.04 9.79
N PHE A 163 -53.51 4.06 8.99
CA PHE A 163 -54.37 5.23 8.70
C PHE A 163 -54.01 5.80 7.32
N ILE A 164 -55.00 6.38 6.61
CA ILE A 164 -54.82 7.08 5.33
C ILE A 164 -55.62 8.38 5.39
N ASP A 165 -54.93 9.51 5.28
CA ASP A 165 -55.54 10.83 5.07
C ASP A 165 -55.19 11.33 3.65
N CYS A 166 -56.06 12.17 3.07
CA CYS A 166 -55.81 12.83 1.79
C CYS A 166 -55.62 14.34 2.00
N PHE A 167 -54.74 14.94 1.20
CA PHE A 167 -54.34 16.33 1.30
C PHE A 167 -54.76 17.10 0.04
N ASP A 168 -55.31 18.31 0.21
CA ASP A 168 -55.66 19.20 -0.90
C ASP A 168 -54.62 20.34 -1.01
N ASP A 169 -53.77 20.25 -2.03
CA ASP A 169 -52.66 21.19 -2.27
C ASP A 169 -53.13 22.61 -2.64
N GLN A 170 -54.40 22.85 -2.97
CA GLN A 170 -54.89 24.22 -3.24
C GLN A 170 -55.41 24.94 -2.00
N THR A 171 -55.92 24.21 -1.00
CA THR A 171 -56.43 24.80 0.25
C THR A 171 -55.52 24.57 1.45
N ASN A 172 -54.53 23.69 1.33
CA ASN A 172 -53.51 23.39 2.35
C ASN A 172 -54.13 22.96 3.69
N GLN A 173 -55.22 22.18 3.63
CA GLN A 173 -55.91 21.59 4.77
C GLN A 173 -56.11 20.08 4.58
N THR A 174 -55.94 19.32 5.66
CA THR A 174 -56.23 17.89 5.71
C THR A 174 -57.72 17.68 6.00
N LEU A 175 -58.44 16.99 5.11
CA LEU A 175 -59.86 16.65 5.29
C LEU A 175 -60.01 15.16 5.57
N GLN A 176 -60.67 14.81 6.69
CA GLN A 176 -61.00 13.43 6.99
C GLN A 176 -62.05 12.89 6.01
N CYS A 177 -61.62 11.97 5.15
CA CYS A 177 -62.53 11.20 4.30
C CYS A 177 -63.21 10.10 5.14
N SER A 178 -64.46 10.30 5.53
CA SER A 178 -65.25 9.24 6.16
C SER A 178 -65.61 8.15 5.15
N MET A 179 -65.22 6.91 5.44
CA MET A 179 -65.51 5.77 4.56
C MET A 179 -67.02 5.53 4.44
N PHE A 180 -67.50 5.47 3.20
CA PHE A 180 -68.75 4.80 2.85
C PHE A 180 -68.50 3.77 1.74
N ASN A 181 -69.27 2.67 1.80
CA ASN A 181 -68.96 1.42 1.10
C ASN A 181 -68.88 1.56 -0.44
N ASN A 182 -68.04 0.68 -1.04
CA ASN A 182 -67.80 0.47 -2.48
C ASN A 182 -66.70 1.31 -3.17
N ASN A 183 -65.49 1.34 -2.58
CA ASN A 183 -64.18 1.45 -3.27
C ASN A 183 -64.06 2.39 -4.49
N LYS A 184 -64.65 3.59 -4.47
CA LYS A 184 -64.43 4.63 -5.49
C LYS A 184 -64.49 6.04 -4.89
N CYS A 185 -63.34 6.69 -4.74
CA CYS A 185 -63.27 8.14 -4.57
C CYS A 185 -63.18 8.83 -5.93
N TRP A 186 -63.80 10.00 -6.07
CA TRP A 186 -63.77 10.83 -7.27
C TRP A 186 -63.40 12.27 -6.91
N ALA A 187 -62.43 12.84 -7.63
CA ALA A 187 -62.22 14.27 -7.76
C ALA A 187 -61.87 14.55 -9.23
N SER A 188 -62.26 15.71 -9.77
CA SER A 188 -62.24 15.97 -11.21
C SER A 188 -62.09 17.45 -11.52
N THR A 189 -61.14 17.80 -12.39
CA THR A 189 -61.35 18.76 -13.49
C THR A 189 -60.47 18.35 -14.69
N ASP A 190 -61.03 18.54 -15.89
CA ASP A 190 -60.62 18.13 -17.24
C ASP A 190 -59.15 18.41 -17.67
N SER A 191 -58.53 17.75 -18.66
CA SER A 191 -58.99 16.68 -19.58
C SER A 191 -57.83 15.86 -20.20
N GLN A 192 -57.64 14.61 -19.75
CA GLN A 192 -57.36 13.42 -20.59
C GLN A 192 -57.22 12.20 -19.65
N ARG A 193 -58.12 11.22 -19.76
CA ARG A 193 -58.19 10.09 -18.81
C ARG A 193 -57.41 8.87 -19.31
N LYS A 194 -56.55 8.33 -18.44
CA LYS A 194 -56.22 6.89 -18.41
C LYS A 194 -56.30 6.40 -16.96
N CYS A 195 -57.05 5.33 -16.74
CA CYS A 195 -57.16 4.69 -15.43
C CYS A 195 -55.95 3.77 -15.19
N ILE A 196 -55.48 3.69 -13.94
CA ILE A 196 -54.78 2.52 -13.44
C ILE A 196 -55.62 1.99 -12.26
N ASN A 197 -55.93 0.70 -12.32
CA ASN A 197 -56.78 0.02 -11.35
C ASN A 197 -55.94 -0.32 -10.11
N TYR A 198 -56.34 0.15 -8.92
CA TYR A 198 -55.71 -0.25 -7.66
C TYR A 198 -56.24 -1.63 -7.25
N ASP A 199 -55.63 -2.66 -7.83
CA ASP A 199 -55.79 -4.04 -7.36
C ASP A 199 -54.80 -4.31 -6.20
N LYS A 200 -55.20 -5.10 -5.21
CA LYS A 200 -54.52 -5.24 -3.90
C LYS A 200 -53.17 -5.99 -3.94
N ASN A 201 -52.59 -6.21 -5.12
CA ASN A 201 -51.50 -7.16 -5.36
C ASN A 201 -50.25 -6.57 -6.04
N TYR A 202 -50.06 -5.25 -6.03
CA TYR A 202 -48.88 -4.61 -6.63
C TYR A 202 -47.87 -4.07 -5.59
N PRO A 203 -46.55 -4.14 -5.88
CA PRO A 203 -45.49 -3.67 -4.99
C PRO A 203 -45.48 -2.14 -4.87
N ASN A 204 -44.80 -1.62 -3.84
CA ASN A 204 -44.51 -0.20 -3.73
C ASN A 204 -43.56 0.24 -4.86
N TYR A 205 -43.98 1.23 -5.64
CA TYR A 205 -43.19 1.82 -6.73
C TYR A 205 -42.51 3.11 -6.26
N PHE A 206 -41.21 3.22 -6.51
CA PHE A 206 -40.46 4.48 -6.34
C PHE A 206 -39.72 4.83 -7.63
N ILE A 207 -40.05 5.98 -8.20
CA ILE A 207 -39.43 6.51 -9.43
C ILE A 207 -38.71 7.81 -9.09
N TYR A 208 -37.38 7.78 -9.09
CA TYR A 208 -36.55 8.99 -8.95
C TYR A 208 -36.03 9.43 -10.31
N SER A 209 -36.41 10.63 -10.75
CA SER A 209 -35.95 11.19 -12.02
C SER A 209 -35.56 12.66 -11.87
N TYR A 210 -34.27 12.94 -12.05
CA TYR A 210 -33.72 14.30 -12.03
C TYR A 210 -33.72 14.89 -13.45
N ASN A 211 -33.84 16.21 -13.56
CA ASN A 211 -33.83 16.95 -14.82
C ASN A 211 -32.91 18.17 -14.68
N LYS A 212 -31.94 18.31 -15.60
CA LYS A 212 -30.89 19.36 -15.64
C LYS A 212 -30.01 19.47 -14.39
N VAL A 213 -28.75 19.09 -14.56
CA VAL A 213 -27.64 19.51 -13.70
C VAL A 213 -26.80 20.51 -14.51
N TYR A 214 -26.90 21.79 -14.18
CA TYR A 214 -25.84 22.75 -14.47
C TYR A 214 -25.03 22.91 -13.16
N GLU A 215 -23.71 22.96 -13.30
CA GLU A 215 -22.68 22.90 -12.24
C GLU A 215 -22.37 21.51 -11.63
N PRO A 216 -21.08 21.21 -11.35
CA PRO A 216 -20.61 19.87 -10.98
C PRO A 216 -20.79 19.56 -9.48
N HIS A 217 -22.01 19.60 -8.98
CA HIS A 217 -22.30 19.06 -7.65
C HIS A 217 -22.16 17.53 -7.67
N ARG A 218 -21.11 17.03 -7.02
CA ARG A 218 -20.97 15.61 -6.67
C ARG A 218 -22.16 15.21 -5.80
N LEU A 219 -23.04 14.34 -6.31
CA LEU A 219 -23.99 13.62 -5.45
C LEU A 219 -23.20 12.68 -4.55
N THR A 220 -23.15 13.00 -3.25
CA THR A 220 -22.60 12.13 -2.20
C THR A 220 -23.67 11.11 -1.78
N ASP A 221 -23.24 9.92 -1.37
CA ASP A 221 -24.15 8.85 -0.91
C ASP A 221 -24.99 9.29 0.30
N GLU A 222 -24.52 10.29 1.07
CA GLU A 222 -25.24 10.97 2.15
C GLU A 222 -26.58 11.57 1.68
N HIS A 223 -26.66 12.17 0.48
CA HIS A 223 -27.91 12.74 -0.04
C HIS A 223 -28.97 11.68 -0.34
N ILE A 224 -28.54 10.46 -0.67
CA ILE A 224 -29.41 9.31 -0.90
C ILE A 224 -29.85 8.73 0.46
N TYR A 225 -28.92 8.61 1.40
CA TYR A 225 -29.16 8.10 2.75
C TYR A 225 -30.13 8.98 3.55
N TYR A 226 -29.93 10.31 3.57
CA TYR A 226 -30.78 11.25 4.32
C TYR A 226 -32.22 11.27 3.82
N LYS A 227 -32.43 11.20 2.50
CA LYS A 227 -33.79 11.22 1.91
C LYS A 227 -34.53 9.89 2.06
N LEU A 228 -33.83 8.75 2.05
CA LEU A 228 -34.43 7.45 2.34
C LEU A 228 -34.91 7.37 3.80
N ALA A 229 -34.13 7.86 4.76
CA ALA A 229 -34.49 7.84 6.18
C ALA A 229 -35.75 8.68 6.50
N CYS A 230 -35.89 9.87 5.88
CA CYS A 230 -37.04 10.75 6.13
C CYS A 230 -38.37 10.23 5.57
N HIS A 231 -38.36 9.34 4.57
CA HIS A 231 -39.58 8.87 3.91
C HIS A 231 -40.16 7.60 4.57
N VAL A 232 -39.33 6.75 5.17
CA VAL A 232 -39.76 5.53 5.87
C VAL A 232 -40.53 5.84 7.18
N ASN A 233 -40.19 6.94 7.86
CA ASN A 233 -40.79 7.32 9.15
C ASN A 233 -41.92 8.37 9.06
N ASN A 234 -42.34 8.74 7.84
CA ASN A 234 -43.47 9.63 7.55
C ASN A 234 -43.51 10.93 8.39
N CYS A 235 -42.48 11.77 8.24
CA CYS A 235 -42.24 13.00 9.02
C CYS A 235 -43.23 14.16 8.80
N ASN A 236 -44.54 13.89 8.78
CA ASN A 236 -45.60 14.87 8.48
C ASN A 236 -46.44 15.29 9.71
N ASN A 237 -46.14 14.81 10.92
CA ASN A 237 -46.82 15.27 12.13
C ASN A 237 -45.88 16.06 13.04
N ASN A 238 -46.37 17.20 13.54
CA ASN A 238 -45.59 18.12 14.38
C ASN A 238 -45.06 17.47 15.65
N GLU A 239 -45.69 16.41 16.16
CA GLU A 239 -45.23 15.68 17.34
C GLU A 239 -44.03 14.76 17.04
N THR A 240 -43.97 14.16 15.85
CA THR A 240 -42.80 13.37 15.39
C THR A 240 -41.65 14.30 15.00
N ILE A 241 -41.94 15.46 14.42
CA ILE A 241 -40.94 16.53 14.25
C ILE A 241 -40.48 17.02 15.61
N LYS A 242 -41.37 17.14 16.62
CA LYS A 242 -40.97 17.49 17.99
C LYS A 242 -40.07 16.42 18.57
N GLN A 243 -40.42 15.14 18.51
CA GLN A 243 -39.62 14.03 19.03
C GLN A 243 -38.31 13.80 18.28
N LEU A 244 -38.25 13.97 16.96
CA LEU A 244 -36.99 13.94 16.20
C LEU A 244 -36.17 15.21 16.44
N SER A 245 -36.81 16.36 16.65
CA SER A 245 -36.12 17.56 17.12
C SER A 245 -35.67 17.43 18.57
N GLU A 246 -36.36 16.68 19.42
CA GLU A 246 -36.01 16.45 20.83
C GLU A 246 -35.00 15.31 20.96
N LEU A 247 -34.97 14.33 20.06
CA LEU A 247 -33.86 13.37 19.94
C LEU A 247 -32.65 14.04 19.29
N ALA A 248 -32.80 14.84 18.24
CA ALA A 248 -31.69 15.59 17.65
C ALA A 248 -31.21 16.70 18.59
N ARG A 249 -32.09 17.32 19.37
CA ARG A 249 -31.75 18.25 20.44
C ARG A 249 -31.25 17.52 21.68
N GLN A 250 -31.62 16.28 21.98
CA GLN A 250 -30.94 15.46 23.01
C GLN A 250 -29.60 14.92 22.51
N PHE A 251 -29.40 14.69 21.21
CA PHE A 251 -28.09 14.36 20.65
C PHE A 251 -27.20 15.60 20.67
N ALA A 252 -27.74 16.76 20.28
CA ALA A 252 -27.08 18.06 20.36
C ALA A 252 -26.93 18.58 21.80
N GLU A 253 -27.81 18.20 22.73
CA GLU A 253 -27.74 18.54 24.16
C GLU A 253 -26.84 17.55 24.89
N ASN A 254 -26.77 16.28 24.53
CA ASN A 254 -25.74 15.38 25.08
C ASN A 254 -24.35 15.74 24.54
N SER A 255 -24.22 16.27 23.32
CA SER A 255 -22.96 16.86 22.84
C SER A 255 -22.70 18.28 23.37
N ARG A 256 -23.73 19.06 23.76
CA ARG A 256 -23.55 20.34 24.51
C ARG A 256 -23.33 20.15 26.01
N LEU A 257 -23.86 19.11 26.63
CA LEU A 257 -23.64 18.76 28.04
C LEU A 257 -22.21 18.24 28.25
N MET A 258 -21.58 17.69 27.22
CA MET A 258 -20.12 17.49 27.17
C MET A 258 -19.32 18.77 26.87
N ASN A 259 -19.97 19.90 26.55
CA ASN A 259 -19.34 21.21 26.33
C ASN A 259 -19.59 22.21 27.48
N ASN A 260 -20.26 21.84 28.57
CA ASN A 260 -20.58 22.77 29.66
C ASN A 260 -19.38 23.20 30.51
N ASP A 261 -18.21 22.58 30.33
CA ASP A 261 -16.92 23.05 30.87
C ASP A 261 -16.08 23.82 29.83
N MET A 262 -16.63 24.17 28.65
CA MET A 262 -15.94 25.08 27.72
C MET A 262 -16.13 26.54 28.14
N PRO A 263 -15.05 27.31 28.39
CA PRO A 263 -15.16 28.75 28.57
C PRO A 263 -15.61 29.42 27.26
N THR A 264 -16.52 30.39 27.37
CA THR A 264 -17.05 31.14 26.22
C THR A 264 -15.92 31.90 25.49
N MET A 265 -15.46 31.39 24.35
CA MET A 265 -14.50 32.06 23.48
C MET A 265 -15.19 32.95 22.43
N ASN A 266 -14.52 34.05 22.07
CA ASN A 266 -14.98 35.00 21.06
C ASN A 266 -15.07 34.38 19.66
N ASN A 267 -15.97 34.91 18.81
CA ASN A 267 -16.20 34.53 17.40
C ASN A 267 -14.95 34.49 16.48
N ASN A 268 -13.79 34.96 16.94
CA ASN A 268 -12.54 35.05 16.18
C ASN A 268 -11.56 33.89 16.47
N GLN A 269 -11.89 32.99 17.39
CA GLN A 269 -11.05 31.87 17.81
C GLN A 269 -11.87 30.58 17.74
N MET A 270 -11.35 29.57 17.05
CA MET A 270 -12.01 28.28 16.89
C MET A 270 -11.10 27.16 17.42
N PHE A 271 -11.64 26.39 18.36
CA PHE A 271 -10.96 25.26 18.98
C PHE A 271 -11.73 23.98 18.63
N TYR A 272 -11.07 23.04 17.97
CA TYR A 272 -11.66 21.75 17.61
C TYR A 272 -11.17 20.69 18.60
N THR A 273 -11.94 20.49 19.66
CA THR A 273 -11.79 19.32 20.54
C THR A 273 -12.60 18.15 20.01
N TYR A 274 -11.96 17.00 19.84
CA TYR A 274 -12.66 15.71 19.70
C TYR A 274 -12.24 14.77 20.84
N LYS A 275 -12.80 13.56 20.87
CA LYS A 275 -12.36 12.48 21.80
C LYS A 275 -10.97 11.93 21.46
N ASN A 276 -10.20 12.62 20.61
CA ASN A 276 -8.99 12.14 19.96
C ASN A 276 -7.77 12.88 20.50
N ASN A 277 -6.61 12.22 20.47
CA ASN A 277 -5.38 12.71 21.13
C ASN A 277 -4.69 13.86 20.38
N VAL A 278 -5.23 14.33 19.25
CA VAL A 278 -4.71 15.43 18.44
C VAL A 278 -5.83 16.42 18.17
N ASN A 279 -5.61 17.68 18.55
CA ASN A 279 -6.59 18.77 18.44
C ASN A 279 -6.01 19.95 17.65
N LEU A 280 -6.86 20.67 16.91
CA LEU A 280 -6.49 21.87 16.15
C LEU A 280 -7.11 23.12 16.80
N TYR A 281 -6.28 24.13 17.01
CA TYR A 281 -6.73 25.49 17.33
C TYR A 281 -6.43 26.43 16.16
N TRP A 282 -7.39 27.27 15.75
CA TRP A 282 -7.25 28.30 14.71
C TRP A 282 -7.68 29.67 15.24
N ASN A 283 -6.88 30.69 14.95
CA ASN A 283 -7.18 32.09 15.29
C ASN A 283 -7.25 32.93 14.00
N SER A 284 -8.46 33.35 13.63
CA SER A 284 -8.69 34.10 12.38
C SER A 284 -8.16 35.53 12.42
N ASN A 285 -7.83 36.07 13.59
CA ASN A 285 -7.26 37.42 13.71
C ASN A 285 -5.74 37.43 13.49
N THR A 286 -5.02 36.42 13.99
CA THR A 286 -3.56 36.30 13.77
C THR A 286 -3.20 35.46 12.55
N LEU A 287 -4.17 34.72 11.99
CA LEU A 287 -3.99 33.75 10.90
C LEU A 287 -3.05 32.60 11.26
N GLU A 288 -3.00 32.27 12.56
CA GLU A 288 -2.19 31.19 13.12
C GLU A 288 -3.03 29.99 13.55
N TYR A 289 -2.44 28.80 13.49
CA TYR A 289 -2.98 27.59 14.11
C TYR A 289 -1.95 26.90 15.01
N ARG A 290 -2.45 26.04 15.90
CA ARG A 290 -1.65 25.18 16.76
C ARG A 290 -2.19 23.76 16.74
N ILE A 291 -1.28 22.79 16.78
CA ILE A 291 -1.60 21.37 16.95
C ILE A 291 -1.27 21.01 18.39
N ILE A 292 -2.28 20.54 19.12
CA ILE A 292 -2.19 20.20 20.54
C ILE A 292 -2.32 18.69 20.68
N ARG A 293 -1.35 18.08 21.35
CA ARG A 293 -1.32 16.66 21.70
C ARG A 293 -0.82 16.52 23.14
N ASP A 294 -1.42 15.62 23.91
CA ASP A 294 -1.13 15.40 25.34
C ASP A 294 -1.20 16.68 26.20
N ASN A 295 -2.14 17.58 25.86
CA ASN A 295 -2.28 18.93 26.43
C ASN A 295 -1.06 19.86 26.25
N GLN A 296 -0.12 19.50 25.36
CA GLN A 296 1.03 20.32 24.98
C GLN A 296 0.89 20.80 23.53
N ILE A 297 1.46 21.97 23.24
CA ILE A 297 1.54 22.49 21.86
C ILE A 297 2.72 21.78 21.18
N TRP A 298 2.43 20.80 20.33
CA TRP A 298 3.45 20.09 19.55
C TRP A 298 3.92 20.90 18.36
N PHE A 299 3.00 21.64 17.74
CA PHE A 299 3.31 22.49 16.59
C PHE A 299 2.64 23.86 16.70
N GLU A 300 3.41 24.90 16.41
CA GLU A 300 2.92 26.26 16.15
C GLU A 300 3.06 26.59 14.66
N SER A 301 2.05 27.19 14.05
CA SER A 301 2.09 27.51 12.63
C SER A 301 3.09 28.61 12.29
N GLY A 302 3.85 28.41 11.21
CA GLY A 302 4.49 29.51 10.48
C GLY A 302 3.52 30.15 9.48
N PRO A 303 3.78 31.36 8.97
CA PRO A 303 2.89 32.01 8.00
C PRO A 303 2.87 31.26 6.67
N PHE A 304 1.68 31.08 6.10
CA PHE A 304 1.47 30.35 4.85
C PHE A 304 1.91 31.24 3.69
N PHE A 305 2.38 30.64 2.61
CA PHE A 305 2.71 31.41 1.42
C PHE A 305 2.42 30.65 0.12
N ILE A 306 2.29 31.44 -0.94
CA ILE A 306 2.25 30.99 -2.33
C ILE A 306 3.19 31.88 -3.17
N HIS A 307 3.97 31.25 -4.04
CA HIS A 307 4.89 31.92 -4.96
C HIS A 307 4.39 31.74 -6.39
N PHE A 308 4.07 32.84 -7.07
CA PHE A 308 3.68 32.87 -8.48
C PHE A 308 4.06 34.23 -9.09
N ASN A 309 4.19 34.31 -10.42
CA ASN A 309 4.66 35.51 -11.12
C ASN A 309 5.92 36.12 -10.50
N GLN A 310 6.89 35.28 -10.10
CA GLN A 310 8.15 35.68 -9.44
C GLN A 310 7.96 36.46 -8.11
N THR A 311 6.78 36.37 -7.49
CA THR A 311 6.41 37.09 -6.27
C THR A 311 5.90 36.13 -5.21
N PHE A 312 6.42 36.24 -3.98
CA PHE A 312 5.90 35.53 -2.81
C PHE A 312 4.77 36.34 -2.17
N TYR A 313 3.65 35.68 -1.89
CA TYR A 313 2.53 36.23 -1.14
C TYR A 313 2.35 35.45 0.16
N SER A 314 2.35 36.14 1.30
CA SER A 314 2.39 35.55 2.65
C SER A 314 1.21 35.97 3.53
N SER A 315 0.71 35.04 4.36
CA SER A 315 -0.31 35.34 5.38
C SER A 315 0.24 36.15 6.57
N ALA A 316 1.56 36.33 6.66
CA ALA A 316 2.20 37.17 7.67
C ALA A 316 1.81 38.66 7.52
N PRO A 317 1.70 39.42 8.63
CA PRO A 317 1.79 40.88 8.58
C PRO A 317 3.12 41.32 7.93
N GLU A 318 3.21 42.57 7.45
CA GLU A 318 4.32 43.13 6.64
C GLU A 318 5.70 43.22 7.33
N GLN A 319 5.98 42.41 8.36
CA GLN A 319 7.17 42.51 9.21
C GLN A 319 7.86 41.16 9.53
N GLU A 320 7.26 40.00 9.23
CA GLU A 320 7.90 38.70 9.54
C GLU A 320 8.90 38.21 8.48
N ILE A 321 8.75 38.64 7.21
CA ILE A 321 9.66 38.32 6.10
C ILE A 321 9.78 39.55 5.18
N ILE A 322 11.00 40.11 5.08
CA ILE A 322 11.29 41.46 4.54
C ILE A 322 11.02 41.62 3.02
N SER A 323 10.69 40.53 2.31
CA SER A 323 10.56 40.48 0.84
C SER A 323 9.26 39.86 0.31
N MET A 324 8.24 39.62 1.15
CA MET A 324 6.99 38.99 0.73
C MET A 324 5.83 39.99 0.66
N SER A 325 5.03 39.90 -0.41
CA SER A 325 3.76 40.62 -0.55
C SER A 325 2.68 40.05 0.36
N ARG A 326 1.62 40.81 0.62
CA ARG A 326 0.50 40.38 1.47
C ARG A 326 -0.42 39.39 0.75
N LEU A 327 -0.76 38.31 1.43
CA LEU A 327 -1.85 37.40 1.07
C LEU A 327 -3.05 37.67 2.01
N TYR A 328 -4.23 37.94 1.44
CA TYR A 328 -5.43 38.31 2.17
C TYR A 328 -6.37 37.11 2.32
N LEU A 329 -6.79 36.82 3.56
CA LEU A 329 -7.92 35.93 3.82
C LEU A 329 -9.21 36.69 3.46
N ILE A 330 -9.85 36.31 2.35
CA ILE A 330 -11.06 36.98 1.83
C ILE A 330 -12.35 36.28 2.24
N GLN A 331 -12.29 34.98 2.57
CA GLN A 331 -13.43 34.20 3.05
C GLN A 331 -12.96 33.03 3.92
N GLN A 332 -13.64 32.77 5.03
CA GLN A 332 -13.54 31.50 5.76
C GLN A 332 -14.93 30.88 5.92
N TYR A 333 -15.02 29.56 5.83
CA TYR A 333 -16.29 28.84 5.98
C TYR A 333 -16.07 27.41 6.50
N GLN A 334 -17.08 26.87 7.18
CA GLN A 334 -17.08 25.50 7.70
C GLN A 334 -18.02 24.61 6.90
N THR A 335 -17.63 23.34 6.76
CA THR A 335 -18.49 22.26 6.24
C THR A 335 -18.29 21.00 7.09
N ILE A 336 -19.24 20.08 7.02
CA ILE A 336 -19.13 18.73 7.59
C ILE A 336 -19.29 17.76 6.42
N GLY A 337 -18.59 16.63 6.46
CA GLY A 337 -18.75 15.57 5.47
C GLY A 337 -18.14 14.25 5.92
N THR A 338 -18.23 13.24 5.07
CA THR A 338 -17.66 11.91 5.30
C THR A 338 -16.62 11.59 4.23
N ASP A 339 -15.44 11.14 4.66
CA ASP A 339 -14.47 10.46 3.80
C ASP A 339 -14.67 8.94 3.89
N ILE A 340 -14.48 8.23 2.78
CA ILE A 340 -14.77 6.78 2.69
C ILE A 340 -13.76 5.91 3.46
N VAL A 341 -12.55 6.42 3.73
CA VAL A 341 -11.49 5.74 4.50
C VAL A 341 -11.37 6.32 5.90
N PHE A 342 -11.31 7.65 6.00
CA PHE A 342 -11.03 8.34 7.27
C PHE A 342 -12.28 8.63 8.12
N GLY A 343 -13.48 8.54 7.56
CA GLY A 343 -14.75 8.70 8.26
C GLY A 343 -15.28 10.14 8.32
N LEU A 344 -16.08 10.45 9.34
CA LEU A 344 -16.69 11.78 9.52
C LEU A 344 -15.64 12.85 9.85
N PHE A 345 -15.72 14.00 9.17
CA PHE A 345 -14.86 15.16 9.41
C PHE A 345 -15.63 16.48 9.48
N ASN A 346 -15.05 17.42 10.22
CA ASN A 346 -15.37 18.84 10.06
C ASN A 346 -14.24 19.50 9.26
N LYS A 347 -14.60 20.28 8.24
CA LYS A 347 -13.68 21.01 7.36
C LYS A 347 -13.78 22.50 7.58
N LEU A 348 -12.65 23.15 7.86
CA LEU A 348 -12.49 24.61 7.80
C LEU A 348 -11.77 24.98 6.51
N SER A 349 -12.44 25.74 5.63
CA SER A 349 -11.88 26.27 4.39
C SER A 349 -11.53 27.75 4.54
N LEU A 350 -10.36 28.14 4.01
CA LEU A 350 -9.79 29.48 4.01
C LEU A 350 -9.45 29.87 2.57
N ARG A 351 -10.07 30.93 2.06
CA ARG A 351 -9.85 31.42 0.69
C ARG A 351 -8.96 32.64 0.68
N TRP A 352 -7.93 32.58 -0.16
CA TRP A 352 -6.88 33.58 -0.23
C TRP A 352 -6.88 34.32 -1.56
N SER A 353 -6.60 35.62 -1.50
CA SER A 353 -6.32 36.47 -2.66
C SER A 353 -5.03 37.27 -2.45
N TYR A 354 -4.38 37.66 -3.54
CA TYR A 354 -3.25 38.59 -3.54
C TYR A 354 -3.70 40.06 -3.48
N THR A 355 -5.00 40.32 -3.63
CA THR A 355 -5.68 41.60 -3.41
C THR A 355 -6.65 41.49 -2.24
N ASN A 356 -7.18 42.62 -1.78
CA ASN A 356 -8.26 42.64 -0.78
C ASN A 356 -9.67 42.43 -1.38
N THR A 357 -9.77 42.03 -2.64
CA THR A 357 -11.03 41.83 -3.38
C THR A 357 -11.48 40.38 -3.31
N THR A 358 -12.79 40.16 -3.13
CA THR A 358 -13.38 38.81 -3.00
C THR A 358 -13.47 38.04 -4.31
N ASN A 359 -13.32 38.71 -5.44
CA ASN A 359 -13.55 38.12 -6.77
C ASN A 359 -12.31 37.40 -7.32
N ASP A 360 -11.12 37.75 -6.82
CA ASP A 360 -9.82 37.34 -7.36
C ASP A 360 -9.16 36.28 -6.45
N PHE A 361 -9.96 35.27 -6.09
CA PHE A 361 -9.58 34.13 -5.27
C PHE A 361 -8.59 33.21 -6.02
N ILE A 362 -7.38 33.01 -5.49
CA ILE A 362 -6.29 32.27 -6.17
C ILE A 362 -5.86 30.96 -5.50
N TRP A 363 -6.22 30.73 -4.23
CA TRP A 363 -5.76 29.58 -3.45
C TRP A 363 -6.67 29.33 -2.26
N GLU A 364 -7.25 28.13 -2.12
CA GLU A 364 -7.95 27.71 -0.89
C GLU A 364 -7.08 26.75 -0.10
N THR A 365 -6.86 27.04 1.17
CA THR A 365 -6.28 26.11 2.13
C THR A 365 -7.37 25.61 3.07
N SER A 366 -7.27 24.37 3.55
CA SER A 366 -8.28 23.85 4.47
C SER A 366 -7.78 22.77 5.40
N PHE A 367 -8.37 22.71 6.59
CA PHE A 367 -8.16 21.67 7.58
C PHE A 367 -9.39 20.75 7.59
N LYS A 368 -9.24 19.45 7.32
CA LYS A 368 -10.25 18.42 7.64
C LYS A 368 -9.81 17.70 8.92
N ILE A 369 -10.66 17.69 9.93
CA ILE A 369 -10.36 17.10 11.24
C ILE A 369 -11.36 15.98 11.48
N PHE A 370 -10.86 14.77 11.69
CA PHE A 370 -11.68 13.56 11.76
C PHE A 370 -12.19 13.31 13.17
N GLN A 371 -13.47 12.93 13.27
CA GLN A 371 -14.16 12.81 14.56
C GLN A 371 -13.81 11.52 15.31
N GLU A 372 -13.50 10.44 14.58
CA GLU A 372 -13.24 9.10 15.15
C GLU A 372 -11.75 8.67 15.06
N GLN A 373 -10.93 9.44 14.35
CA GLN A 373 -9.51 9.14 14.13
C GLN A 373 -8.66 10.38 14.47
N SER A 374 -7.46 10.20 15.01
CA SER A 374 -6.49 11.27 15.31
C SER A 374 -5.83 11.81 14.04
N ILE A 375 -6.63 12.26 13.07
CA ILE A 375 -6.19 12.68 11.73
C ILE A 375 -6.59 14.13 11.47
N ILE A 376 -5.62 14.88 10.94
CA ILE A 376 -5.84 16.19 10.32
C ILE A 376 -5.31 16.12 8.88
N LEU A 377 -6.15 16.40 7.90
CA LEU A 377 -5.70 16.64 6.52
C LEU A 377 -5.61 18.13 6.28
N PHE A 378 -4.48 18.54 5.72
CA PHE A 378 -4.25 19.88 5.21
C PHE A 378 -4.37 19.83 3.69
N GLU A 379 -5.43 20.41 3.14
CA GLU A 379 -5.65 20.46 1.69
C GLU A 379 -5.32 21.84 1.14
N GLN A 380 -4.69 21.87 -0.03
CA GLN A 380 -4.49 23.05 -0.87
C GLN A 380 -5.24 22.85 -2.20
N TYR A 381 -5.97 23.86 -2.66
CA TYR A 381 -6.72 23.85 -3.92
C TYR A 381 -6.46 25.14 -4.70
N PHE A 382 -6.22 25.01 -6.01
CA PHE A 382 -5.92 26.14 -6.90
C PHE A 382 -7.08 26.35 -7.90
N PRO A 383 -7.94 27.36 -7.69
CA PRO A 383 -9.08 27.66 -8.58
C PRO A 383 -8.70 28.17 -9.97
N VAL A 384 -7.46 28.63 -10.17
CA VAL A 384 -7.00 29.35 -11.36
C VAL A 384 -5.65 28.81 -11.83
N ASP A 385 -5.31 29.04 -13.09
CA ASP A 385 -3.96 28.79 -13.60
C ASP A 385 -2.98 29.79 -12.95
N LEU A 386 -1.85 29.31 -12.44
CA LEU A 386 -0.78 30.15 -11.90
C LEU A 386 0.53 29.87 -12.64
N ASN A 387 1.15 30.94 -13.13
CA ASN A 387 2.40 30.93 -13.90
C ASN A 387 3.55 31.50 -13.07
N GLY A 388 4.80 31.26 -13.48
CA GLY A 388 5.97 31.78 -12.79
C GLY A 388 6.09 31.27 -11.34
N MET A 389 5.64 30.03 -11.12
CA MET A 389 5.66 29.34 -9.82
C MET A 389 7.09 28.94 -9.41
N SER A 390 8.03 28.85 -10.35
CA SER A 390 9.38 28.32 -10.11
C SER A 390 10.29 29.29 -9.38
N GLN A 391 11.06 28.76 -8.43
CA GLN A 391 12.13 29.42 -7.70
C GLN A 391 13.52 29.14 -8.33
N GLY A 392 13.57 28.39 -9.43
CA GLY A 392 14.81 28.03 -10.12
C GLY A 392 14.72 26.67 -10.83
N ASN A 393 15.72 26.39 -11.66
CA ASN A 393 15.77 25.17 -12.49
C ASN A 393 16.95 24.25 -12.15
N VAL A 394 17.68 24.56 -11.07
CA VAL A 394 18.86 23.80 -10.60
C VAL A 394 18.46 22.74 -9.57
N ARG A 395 19.32 21.72 -9.35
CA ARG A 395 19.11 20.65 -8.36
C ARG A 395 18.82 21.19 -6.95
N ASP A 396 19.49 22.27 -6.55
CA ASP A 396 19.24 22.95 -5.26
C ASP A 396 17.81 23.46 -5.09
N THR A 397 17.06 23.75 -6.17
CA THR A 397 15.68 24.23 -6.08
C THR A 397 14.72 23.21 -5.46
N PHE A 398 15.08 21.92 -5.43
CA PHE A 398 14.31 20.93 -4.65
C PHE A 398 14.33 21.19 -3.13
N LYS A 399 15.29 21.95 -2.61
CA LYS A 399 15.35 22.40 -1.18
C LYS A 399 14.36 23.52 -0.86
N TYR A 400 13.37 23.76 -1.71
CA TYR A 400 12.41 24.86 -1.62
C TYR A 400 11.02 24.36 -2.02
N VAL A 401 9.98 25.05 -1.53
CA VAL A 401 8.58 24.84 -1.94
C VAL A 401 7.96 26.16 -2.36
N SER A 402 7.17 26.16 -3.42
CA SER A 402 6.44 27.32 -3.95
C SER A 402 5.08 27.51 -3.30
N THR A 403 4.62 26.55 -2.49
CA THR A 403 3.53 26.74 -1.53
C THR A 403 3.88 26.15 -0.17
N ALA A 404 3.35 26.70 0.90
CA ALA A 404 3.55 26.17 2.25
C ALA A 404 2.25 26.15 3.07
N PHE A 405 1.59 24.99 3.08
CA PHE A 405 0.46 24.68 3.95
C PHE A 405 0.33 23.14 4.07
N PRO A 406 0.62 22.52 5.23
CA PRO A 406 0.97 23.14 6.51
C PRO A 406 2.36 23.78 6.52
N ARG A 407 2.57 24.69 7.49
CA ARG A 407 3.89 25.23 7.82
C ARG A 407 4.03 25.38 9.32
N PHE A 408 5.17 24.99 9.88
CA PHE A 408 5.41 24.95 11.32
C PHE A 408 6.69 25.69 11.71
N LYS A 409 6.64 26.46 12.80
CA LYS A 409 7.78 27.14 13.41
C LYS A 409 8.73 26.09 13.99
N VAL A 410 10.03 26.27 13.76
CA VAL A 410 11.16 25.41 14.17
C VAL A 410 12.29 26.36 14.51
N SER A 411 12.98 26.16 15.63
CA SER A 411 14.08 27.05 16.02
C SER A 411 15.45 26.47 15.70
N PHE A 412 16.15 27.13 14.79
CA PHE A 412 17.51 26.75 14.41
C PHE A 412 18.56 27.19 15.46
N ASN A 413 18.34 28.34 16.11
CA ASN A 413 19.32 28.97 17.01
C ASN A 413 19.05 28.71 18.51
N GLN A 414 17.86 28.25 18.89
CA GLN A 414 17.48 27.99 20.28
C GLN A 414 16.81 26.62 20.39
N THR A 415 17.51 25.64 20.94
CA THR A 415 17.11 24.22 20.94
C THR A 415 15.80 23.88 21.67
N ASP A 416 15.23 24.84 22.38
CA ASP A 416 14.16 24.65 23.36
C ASP A 416 13.04 25.69 23.20
N GLN A 417 13.00 26.41 22.08
CA GLN A 417 11.99 27.44 21.83
C GLN A 417 10.62 26.84 21.51
N TYR A 418 10.58 25.72 20.78
CA TYR A 418 9.35 24.99 20.44
C TYR A 418 9.52 23.51 20.79
N LEU A 419 8.42 22.83 21.18
CA LEU A 419 8.48 21.41 21.56
C LEU A 419 9.02 20.52 20.43
N ILE A 420 8.74 20.86 19.18
CA ILE A 420 9.27 20.17 17.99
C ILE A 420 10.81 20.12 17.92
N ASP A 421 11.50 21.05 18.58
CA ASP A 421 12.97 21.10 18.63
C ASP A 421 13.55 20.10 19.66
N GLN A 422 12.70 19.56 20.53
CA GLN A 422 13.03 18.55 21.56
C GLN A 422 12.52 17.14 21.24
N LEU A 423 11.59 16.99 20.29
CA LEU A 423 11.05 15.69 19.90
C LEU A 423 12.10 14.82 19.21
N GLY A 424 11.97 13.50 19.37
CA GLY A 424 12.65 12.56 18.50
C GLY A 424 12.05 12.65 17.10
N HIS A 425 12.89 12.56 16.06
CA HIS A 425 12.43 12.43 14.68
C HIS A 425 12.93 11.13 14.07
N PHE A 426 12.14 10.59 13.15
CA PHE A 426 12.53 9.57 12.20
C PHE A 426 11.99 9.98 10.84
N THR A 427 12.84 10.08 9.83
CA THR A 427 12.40 10.33 8.46
C THR A 427 13.10 9.38 7.52
N PHE A 428 12.46 9.14 6.39
CA PHE A 428 13.13 8.56 5.26
C PHE A 428 14.14 9.59 4.71
N LEU A 429 15.42 9.21 4.62
CA LEU A 429 16.49 10.02 4.02
C LEU A 429 17.33 9.11 3.13
N ASP A 430 17.41 9.45 1.85
CA ASP A 430 18.22 8.82 0.79
C ASP A 430 18.10 7.30 0.59
N ALA A 431 17.15 6.61 1.25
CA ALA A 431 17.00 5.15 1.31
C ALA A 431 18.20 4.36 1.87
N TRP A 432 19.40 4.94 1.84
CA TRP A 432 20.69 4.29 2.08
C TRP A 432 21.48 4.99 3.19
N ASP A 433 21.07 6.19 3.64
CA ASP A 433 21.68 6.83 4.81
C ASP A 433 21.18 6.17 6.11
N LEU A 434 22.12 5.85 6.97
CA LEU A 434 21.91 5.24 8.28
C LEU A 434 21.38 6.27 9.30
N ASN A 435 21.54 7.56 9.04
CA ASN A 435 21.23 8.69 9.93
C ASN A 435 19.76 9.18 9.85
N MET A 436 18.82 8.27 9.64
CA MET A 436 17.38 8.58 9.53
C MET A 436 16.71 9.11 10.81
N ARG A 437 17.39 9.11 11.97
CA ARG A 437 16.82 9.48 13.28
C ARG A 437 17.66 10.50 14.04
N GLY A 438 17.01 11.32 14.86
CA GLY A 438 17.68 12.30 15.69
C GLY A 438 16.75 13.03 16.67
N ILE A 439 17.23 14.15 17.22
CA ILE A 439 16.49 15.01 18.17
C ILE A 439 16.34 16.41 17.57
N GLY A 440 15.11 16.92 17.59
CA GLY A 440 14.73 18.18 16.95
C GLY A 440 14.85 18.14 15.42
N LEU A 441 14.43 19.21 14.75
CA LEU A 441 14.51 19.29 13.28
C LEU A 441 15.71 20.09 12.75
N LYS A 442 16.51 20.69 13.63
CA LYS A 442 17.68 21.54 13.28
C LYS A 442 18.79 20.82 12.50
N ASN A 443 19.00 19.53 12.78
CA ASN A 443 20.10 18.72 12.23
C ASN A 443 19.66 17.82 11.07
N LEU A 444 18.35 17.77 10.78
CA LEU A 444 17.86 16.96 9.67
C LEU A 444 18.14 17.69 8.35
N PHE A 445 18.40 16.95 7.27
CA PHE A 445 18.61 17.51 5.93
C PHE A 445 17.51 18.51 5.55
N ASN A 446 17.79 19.47 4.66
CA ASN A 446 16.86 20.56 4.33
C ASN A 446 15.54 20.13 3.66
N GLY A 447 15.30 18.83 3.52
CA GLY A 447 14.14 18.22 2.90
C GLY A 447 14.15 18.34 1.38
N GLY A 448 12.98 18.17 0.78
CA GLY A 448 12.81 18.16 -0.66
C GLY A 448 12.87 16.74 -1.23
N LEU A 449 13.63 16.58 -2.32
CA LEU A 449 13.75 15.33 -3.07
C LEU A 449 14.22 14.13 -2.23
N TYR A 450 15.11 14.40 -1.27
CA TYR A 450 15.89 13.41 -0.51
C TYR A 450 15.32 13.03 0.84
N SER A 451 14.47 13.89 1.42
CA SER A 451 14.09 13.74 2.83
C SER A 451 12.82 14.48 3.21
N GLY A 452 12.21 14.06 4.32
CA GLY A 452 11.11 14.75 4.98
C GLY A 452 9.74 14.13 4.75
N ASN A 453 9.60 13.07 3.94
CA ASN A 453 8.32 12.40 3.72
C ASN A 453 8.50 10.86 3.65
N PRO A 454 7.81 10.07 4.48
CA PRO A 454 7.11 10.49 5.70
C PRO A 454 8.09 11.04 6.76
N LEU A 455 7.59 11.92 7.63
CA LEU A 455 8.27 12.40 8.83
C LEU A 455 7.51 11.92 10.06
N LEU A 456 8.10 11.02 10.84
CA LEU A 456 7.65 10.64 12.17
C LEU A 456 8.31 11.55 13.22
N LEU A 457 7.51 12.03 14.17
CA LEU A 457 7.95 12.70 15.40
C LEU A 457 7.42 11.94 16.61
N TYR A 458 8.22 11.82 17.67
CA TYR A 458 7.92 10.95 18.80
C TYR A 458 8.51 11.47 20.14
N ASN A 459 7.91 11.05 21.26
CA ASN A 459 8.42 11.36 22.59
C ASN A 459 9.58 10.42 22.98
N LEU A 460 10.80 10.95 23.11
CA LEU A 460 12.06 10.22 23.35
C LEU A 460 12.12 9.39 24.65
N THR A 461 11.22 9.64 25.62
CA THR A 461 11.24 8.99 26.94
C THR A 461 10.21 7.87 27.06
N LYS A 462 9.13 7.90 26.27
CA LYS A 462 8.00 6.96 26.44
C LYS A 462 7.53 6.28 25.16
N LEU A 463 7.75 6.86 23.98
CA LEU A 463 7.27 6.38 22.68
C LEU A 463 5.74 6.11 22.59
N ASP A 464 4.95 6.51 23.59
CA ASP A 464 3.49 6.31 23.68
C ASP A 464 2.70 7.38 22.93
N SER A 465 3.38 8.45 22.53
CA SER A 465 2.84 9.56 21.76
C SER A 465 3.72 9.91 20.57
N ASN A 466 3.12 9.75 19.38
CA ASN A 466 3.78 9.79 18.09
C ASN A 466 2.89 10.54 17.08
N ILE A 467 3.50 11.23 16.11
CA ILE A 467 2.83 11.89 14.98
C ILE A 467 3.58 11.62 13.68
N ILE A 468 2.89 11.12 12.65
CA ILE A 468 3.40 11.07 11.27
C ILE A 468 2.82 12.25 10.48
N LEU A 469 3.69 13.00 9.82
CA LEU A 469 3.38 14.01 8.81
C LEU A 469 3.85 13.49 7.45
N SER A 470 2.93 13.33 6.50
CA SER A 470 3.23 12.73 5.19
C SER A 470 2.36 13.36 4.09
N SER A 471 2.85 13.37 2.85
CA SER A 471 2.02 13.74 1.70
C SER A 471 0.96 12.65 1.50
N LEU A 472 -0.31 13.03 1.33
CA LEU A 472 -1.40 12.10 1.02
C LEU A 472 -1.59 11.93 -0.49
N THR A 473 -1.36 13.00 -1.27
CA THR A 473 -1.59 13.04 -2.73
C THR A 473 -0.49 13.78 -3.49
N ASN A 474 -0.32 13.41 -4.77
CA ASN A 474 0.65 13.97 -5.72
C ASN A 474 2.09 13.90 -5.19
N PHE A 475 2.54 12.69 -4.85
CA PHE A 475 3.84 12.44 -4.20
C PHE A 475 5.02 13.06 -4.95
N MET A 476 4.96 13.04 -6.28
CA MET A 476 5.98 13.64 -7.14
C MET A 476 6.09 15.17 -7.07
N THR A 477 5.14 15.85 -6.42
CA THR A 477 5.10 17.33 -6.34
C THR A 477 5.00 17.88 -4.92
N ASN A 478 4.39 17.13 -3.99
CA ASN A 478 4.13 17.56 -2.61
C ASN A 478 5.29 17.16 -1.69
N PHE A 479 6.21 18.10 -1.45
CA PHE A 479 7.45 17.89 -0.70
C PHE A 479 7.40 18.57 0.68
N GLN A 480 8.25 18.11 1.61
CA GLN A 480 8.49 18.76 2.90
C GLN A 480 9.90 19.34 2.93
N THR A 481 10.07 20.59 3.36
CA THR A 481 11.38 21.27 3.42
C THR A 481 11.55 22.10 4.70
N ARG A 482 12.80 22.33 5.09
CA ARG A 482 13.23 23.28 6.14
C ARG A 482 14.28 24.25 5.61
N SER A 483 14.11 24.72 4.37
CA SER A 483 15.05 25.62 3.69
C SER A 483 15.51 26.79 4.59
N PRO A 484 16.81 27.15 4.61
CA PRO A 484 17.31 28.33 5.31
C PRO A 484 16.60 29.61 4.88
N SER A 485 16.24 29.69 3.60
CA SER A 485 15.48 30.82 3.00
C SER A 485 14.06 31.00 3.59
N LEU A 486 13.52 29.94 4.20
CA LEU A 486 12.19 29.90 4.81
C LEU A 486 12.29 29.94 6.35
N ASN A 487 13.37 30.53 6.87
CA ASN A 487 13.70 30.60 8.31
C ASN A 487 13.76 29.22 8.99
N TYR A 488 14.16 28.17 8.26
CA TYR A 488 14.16 26.76 8.72
C TYR A 488 12.80 26.20 9.17
N HIS A 489 11.69 26.93 8.98
CA HIS A 489 10.35 26.44 9.28
C HIS A 489 10.02 25.21 8.41
N LEU A 490 9.54 24.14 9.04
CA LEU A 490 9.06 22.96 8.34
C LEU A 490 7.85 23.34 7.47
N SER A 491 8.02 23.28 6.16
CA SER A 491 7.09 23.79 5.14
C SER A 491 6.71 22.66 4.19
N CYS A 492 5.41 22.44 4.00
CA CYS A 492 4.88 21.37 3.14
C CYS A 492 4.12 21.96 1.96
N GLY A 493 4.42 21.53 0.73
CA GLY A 493 3.70 21.95 -0.46
C GLY A 493 4.42 21.66 -1.77
N LEU A 494 4.03 22.38 -2.82
CA LEU A 494 4.57 22.21 -4.17
C LEU A 494 6.08 22.47 -4.22
N HIS A 495 6.90 21.54 -4.73
CA HIS A 495 8.35 21.76 -4.82
C HIS A 495 8.73 22.93 -5.74
N GLY A 496 9.83 23.61 -5.41
CA GLY A 496 10.20 24.91 -6.00
C GLY A 496 10.48 24.93 -7.51
N ARG A 497 10.52 23.77 -8.19
CA ARG A 497 10.83 23.65 -9.62
C ARG A 497 9.64 23.78 -10.57
N ILE A 498 8.40 23.69 -10.07
CA ILE A 498 7.20 23.74 -10.93
C ILE A 498 7.09 25.12 -11.57
N HIS A 499 6.97 25.20 -12.89
CA HIS A 499 6.88 26.48 -13.63
C HIS A 499 5.46 27.06 -13.59
N GLN A 500 4.47 26.19 -13.71
CA GLN A 500 3.06 26.54 -13.80
C GLN A 500 2.20 25.44 -13.17
N ILE A 501 1.03 25.81 -12.66
CA ILE A 501 -0.03 24.86 -12.28
C ILE A 501 -1.33 25.22 -12.99
N GLN A 502 -2.12 24.21 -13.31
CA GLN A 502 -3.43 24.36 -13.94
C GLN A 502 -4.53 24.53 -12.89
N GLN A 503 -5.57 25.25 -13.26
CA GLN A 503 -6.79 25.38 -12.46
C GLN A 503 -7.37 24.00 -12.09
N SER A 504 -8.03 23.95 -10.93
CA SER A 504 -8.57 22.74 -10.29
C SER A 504 -7.52 21.72 -9.80
N PHE A 505 -6.22 22.05 -9.79
CA PHE A 505 -5.23 21.23 -9.10
C PHE A 505 -5.44 21.26 -7.58
N SER A 506 -5.10 20.15 -6.90
CA SER A 506 -5.15 20.04 -5.44
C SER A 506 -4.11 19.08 -4.90
N LEU A 507 -3.49 19.42 -3.77
CA LEU A 507 -2.60 18.54 -3.00
C LEU A 507 -3.04 18.47 -1.54
N THR A 508 -2.78 17.34 -0.90
CA THR A 508 -3.15 17.08 0.49
C THR A 508 -1.96 16.50 1.25
N THR A 509 -1.76 16.98 2.48
CA THR A 509 -0.79 16.46 3.45
C THR A 509 -1.56 15.93 4.66
N ILE A 510 -1.27 14.70 5.08
CA ILE A 510 -1.86 14.05 6.24
C ILE A 510 -0.96 14.21 7.48
N LEU A 511 -1.57 14.57 8.60
CA LEU A 511 -1.02 14.43 9.94
C LEU A 511 -1.84 13.35 10.67
N LEU A 512 -1.20 12.24 11.01
CA LEU A 512 -1.75 11.16 11.83
C LEU A 512 -1.07 11.16 13.19
N GLY A 513 -1.84 11.22 14.27
CA GLY A 513 -1.35 10.94 15.61
C GLY A 513 -1.64 9.51 16.06
N SER A 514 -0.72 8.92 16.83
CA SER A 514 -0.97 7.63 17.50
C SER A 514 -2.13 7.73 18.49
N GLN A 515 -2.83 6.63 18.72
CA GLN A 515 -3.71 6.47 19.89
C GLN A 515 -2.85 6.27 21.15
N PHE A 516 -3.48 6.22 22.32
CA PHE A 516 -2.76 6.04 23.58
C PHE A 516 -2.06 4.68 23.62
N LYS A 517 -0.80 4.63 24.08
CA LYS A 517 0.10 3.44 24.09
C LYS A 517 0.50 2.86 22.73
N GLN A 518 0.11 3.48 21.61
CA GLN A 518 0.55 3.02 20.30
C GLN A 518 1.99 3.45 20.01
N GLY A 519 2.87 2.45 19.92
CA GLY A 519 4.30 2.61 19.62
C GLY A 519 4.62 3.05 18.18
N ILE A 520 5.90 3.04 17.84
CA ILE A 520 6.45 3.51 16.57
C ILE A 520 6.15 2.55 15.42
N ASN A 521 6.41 1.25 15.56
CA ASN A 521 6.02 0.25 14.55
C ASN A 521 4.49 0.29 14.32
N GLN A 522 3.70 0.47 15.39
CA GLN A 522 2.24 0.53 15.32
C GLN A 522 1.71 1.72 14.52
N ILE A 523 2.17 2.95 14.79
CA ILE A 523 1.71 4.14 14.05
C ILE A 523 2.15 4.09 12.58
N ILE A 524 3.33 3.54 12.26
CA ILE A 524 3.80 3.37 10.88
C ILE A 524 2.91 2.34 10.14
N ASN A 525 2.60 1.19 10.76
CA ASN A 525 1.69 0.21 10.20
C ASN A 525 0.28 0.79 9.99
N LEU A 526 -0.25 1.56 10.95
CA LEU A 526 -1.55 2.24 10.82
C LEU A 526 -1.54 3.26 9.67
N TRP A 527 -0.49 4.07 9.55
CA TRP A 527 -0.32 5.00 8.43
C TRP A 527 -0.31 4.25 7.10
N GLY A 528 0.55 3.22 6.94
CA GLY A 528 0.64 2.46 5.69
C GLY A 528 -0.67 1.79 5.31
N LYS A 529 -1.37 1.18 6.27
CA LYS A 529 -2.72 0.61 6.11
C LYS A 529 -3.76 1.62 5.63
N LEU A 530 -3.75 2.83 6.18
CA LEU A 530 -4.63 3.92 5.75
C LEU A 530 -4.27 4.43 4.34
N MET A 531 -2.98 4.55 4.02
CA MET A 531 -2.52 4.94 2.68
C MET A 531 -2.93 3.88 1.64
N LEU A 532 -2.72 2.59 1.93
CA LEU A 532 -3.17 1.47 1.10
C LEU A 532 -4.69 1.48 0.85
N GLN A 533 -5.49 1.73 1.90
CA GLN A 533 -6.94 1.85 1.78
C GLN A 533 -7.38 3.05 0.93
N TYR A 534 -6.69 4.20 1.07
CA TYR A 534 -6.98 5.41 0.28
C TYR A 534 -6.72 5.20 -1.22
N TYR A 535 -5.62 4.52 -1.57
CA TYR A 535 -5.27 4.22 -2.96
C TYR A 535 -5.93 2.94 -3.52
N GLY A 536 -6.60 2.16 -2.67
CA GLY A 536 -7.21 0.88 -3.06
C GLY A 536 -6.19 -0.21 -3.42
N LYS A 537 -4.95 -0.10 -2.90
CA LYS A 537 -3.88 -1.08 -3.09
C LYS A 537 -3.99 -2.17 -2.01
N GLU A 538 -3.99 -3.42 -2.42
CA GLU A 538 -3.91 -4.57 -1.50
C GLU A 538 -2.47 -4.72 -0.99
N HIS A 539 -2.30 -4.92 0.32
CA HIS A 539 -1.01 -5.19 0.91
C HIS A 539 -0.46 -6.53 0.39
N ILE A 540 0.81 -6.59 -0.03
CA ILE A 540 1.38 -7.76 -0.74
C ILE A 540 1.21 -9.08 0.03
N LYS A 541 1.25 -9.05 1.37
CA LYS A 541 1.05 -10.26 2.18
C LYS A 541 -0.33 -10.93 1.98
N GLU A 542 -1.36 -10.14 1.69
CA GLU A 542 -2.74 -10.64 1.48
C GLU A 542 -2.92 -11.25 0.08
N GLN A 543 -2.00 -10.97 -0.86
CA GLN A 543 -2.06 -11.51 -2.21
C GLN A 543 -1.95 -13.04 -2.20
N LYS A 544 -2.90 -13.70 -2.86
CA LYS A 544 -3.07 -15.17 -2.90
C LYS A 544 -1.79 -15.96 -3.26
N ASN A 545 -0.86 -15.37 -4.00
CA ASN A 545 0.39 -16.00 -4.44
C ASN A 545 1.62 -15.65 -3.59
N PHE A 546 1.50 -14.86 -2.52
CA PHE A 546 2.63 -14.42 -1.67
C PHE A 546 3.57 -15.55 -1.23
N TYR A 547 3.04 -16.70 -0.76
CA TYR A 547 3.88 -17.83 -0.35
C TYR A 547 4.49 -18.63 -1.51
N ASN A 548 3.97 -18.48 -2.73
CA ASN A 548 4.44 -19.15 -3.95
C ASN A 548 5.31 -18.25 -4.83
N ASP A 549 5.56 -17.02 -4.39
CA ASP A 549 6.34 -16.03 -5.12
C ASP A 549 7.83 -16.41 -5.11
N PHE A 550 8.40 -16.75 -6.27
CA PHE A 550 9.75 -17.31 -6.36
C PHE A 550 10.81 -16.36 -5.81
N TYR A 551 10.63 -15.05 -5.99
CA TYR A 551 11.59 -14.01 -5.60
C TYR A 551 11.94 -14.07 -4.11
N ILE A 552 10.90 -14.19 -3.28
CA ILE A 552 11.00 -14.18 -1.81
C ILE A 552 11.05 -15.57 -1.20
N SER A 553 10.72 -16.62 -1.96
CA SER A 553 10.64 -18.00 -1.45
C SER A 553 11.81 -18.89 -1.85
N LYS A 554 12.63 -18.47 -2.83
CA LYS A 554 13.73 -19.27 -3.37
C LYS A 554 15.08 -18.56 -3.36
N LEU A 555 16.15 -19.35 -3.31
CA LEU A 555 17.53 -18.90 -3.50
C LEU A 555 17.78 -18.44 -4.95
N GLY A 556 18.31 -17.24 -5.12
CA GLY A 556 18.67 -16.63 -6.41
C GLY A 556 20.17 -16.51 -6.65
N TYR A 557 20.54 -16.11 -7.87
CA TYR A 557 21.90 -15.69 -8.21
C TYR A 557 21.87 -14.35 -8.95
N TYR A 558 22.66 -13.38 -8.48
CA TYR A 558 22.68 -12.00 -8.99
C TYR A 558 23.98 -11.62 -9.70
N THR A 559 23.87 -10.73 -10.68
CA THR A 559 24.98 -10.11 -11.42
C THR A 559 25.02 -8.59 -11.29
N ASP A 560 24.28 -8.03 -10.32
CA ASP A 560 24.17 -6.61 -9.91
C ASP A 560 25.46 -6.04 -9.29
N THR A 561 25.54 -4.73 -9.03
CA THR A 561 26.72 -4.06 -8.48
C THR A 561 27.25 -4.75 -7.22
N GLY A 562 28.54 -5.10 -7.22
CA GLY A 562 29.21 -5.88 -6.18
C GLY A 562 29.25 -7.38 -6.46
N ALA A 563 28.49 -7.89 -7.45
CA ALA A 563 28.56 -9.28 -7.89
C ALA A 563 29.86 -9.63 -8.62
N TYR A 564 30.34 -10.88 -8.48
CA TYR A 564 31.57 -11.29 -9.17
C TYR A 564 31.49 -11.14 -10.71
N TYR A 565 30.30 -11.29 -11.31
CA TYR A 565 30.08 -11.19 -12.76
C TYR A 565 29.44 -9.87 -13.23
N TRP A 566 29.41 -8.83 -12.39
CA TRP A 566 29.01 -7.48 -12.82
C TRP A 566 30.12 -6.85 -13.68
N TYR A 567 29.82 -6.57 -14.95
CA TYR A 567 30.79 -6.19 -16.00
C TYR A 567 32.04 -7.09 -16.11
N ASN A 568 32.00 -8.28 -15.50
CA ASN A 568 33.06 -9.27 -15.48
C ASN A 568 32.52 -10.64 -15.91
N LYS A 569 33.35 -11.45 -16.55
CA LYS A 569 32.97 -12.74 -17.14
C LYS A 569 34.17 -13.68 -17.14
N GLU A 570 33.92 -14.98 -17.35
CA GLU A 570 35.02 -15.94 -17.44
C GLU A 570 35.96 -15.62 -18.63
N SER A 571 37.25 -15.81 -18.40
CA SER A 571 38.29 -15.36 -19.34
C SER A 571 38.18 -16.05 -20.70
N ASN A 572 38.22 -15.26 -21.77
CA ASN A 572 38.02 -15.68 -23.16
C ASN A 572 36.62 -16.25 -23.51
N LEU A 573 35.63 -16.12 -22.63
CA LEU A 573 34.24 -16.54 -22.89
C LEU A 573 33.32 -15.33 -23.19
N THR A 574 32.14 -15.60 -23.76
CA THR A 574 30.99 -14.67 -23.73
C THR A 574 30.27 -14.74 -22.38
N TYR A 575 29.32 -13.84 -22.13
CA TYR A 575 28.46 -13.95 -20.95
C TYR A 575 27.55 -15.18 -21.07
N GLU A 576 26.99 -15.46 -22.25
CA GLU A 576 26.22 -16.68 -22.50
C GLU A 576 27.00 -17.96 -22.11
N GLN A 577 28.27 -18.06 -22.55
CA GLN A 577 29.15 -19.17 -22.18
C GLN A 577 29.50 -19.18 -20.69
N THR A 578 29.62 -18.00 -20.06
CA THR A 578 29.81 -17.87 -18.60
C THR A 578 28.59 -18.40 -17.84
N PHE A 579 27.37 -18.06 -18.25
CA PHE A 579 26.13 -18.57 -17.66
C PHE A 579 25.94 -20.08 -17.86
N ILE A 580 26.38 -20.65 -19.00
CA ILE A 580 26.43 -22.11 -19.18
C ILE A 580 27.33 -22.74 -18.10
N LYS A 581 28.56 -22.23 -17.94
CA LYS A 581 29.53 -22.74 -16.94
C LYS A 581 29.04 -22.53 -15.50
N LEU A 582 28.35 -21.43 -15.24
CA LEU A 582 27.76 -21.11 -13.94
C LEU A 582 26.60 -22.06 -13.60
N LYS A 583 25.69 -22.32 -14.54
CA LYS A 583 24.60 -23.29 -14.38
C LYS A 583 25.13 -24.72 -14.20
N GLU A 584 26.12 -25.13 -15.00
CA GLU A 584 26.82 -26.41 -14.83
C GLU A 584 27.46 -26.52 -13.42
N TYR A 585 28.11 -25.45 -12.94
CA TYR A 585 28.71 -25.40 -11.60
C TYR A 585 27.66 -25.55 -10.50
N HIS A 586 26.57 -24.77 -10.55
CA HIS A 586 25.49 -24.84 -9.56
C HIS A 586 24.85 -26.24 -9.50
N LEU A 587 24.56 -26.84 -10.66
CA LEU A 587 24.03 -28.21 -10.73
C LEU A 587 25.03 -29.24 -10.17
N LYS A 588 26.32 -29.14 -10.54
CA LYS A 588 27.38 -30.07 -10.12
C LYS A 588 27.72 -29.96 -8.64
N GLN A 589 27.55 -28.80 -8.01
CA GLN A 589 27.80 -28.58 -6.58
C GLN A 589 26.53 -28.62 -5.73
N HIS A 590 25.38 -28.92 -6.33
CA HIS A 590 24.08 -28.92 -5.67
C HIS A 590 23.73 -27.58 -4.99
N ILE A 591 24.17 -26.45 -5.58
CA ILE A 591 23.79 -25.10 -5.18
C ILE A 591 22.40 -24.83 -5.78
N PRO A 592 21.32 -24.70 -4.98
CA PRO A 592 19.97 -24.86 -5.48
C PRO A 592 19.37 -23.55 -6.03
N ILE A 593 20.09 -22.86 -6.92
CA ILE A 593 19.65 -21.62 -7.56
C ILE A 593 18.38 -21.84 -8.39
N GLN A 594 17.33 -21.06 -8.11
CA GLN A 594 16.01 -21.15 -8.76
C GLN A 594 15.65 -19.96 -9.63
N TYR A 595 16.44 -18.89 -9.66
CA TYR A 595 16.31 -17.78 -10.60
C TYR A 595 17.66 -17.08 -10.79
N TYR A 596 17.78 -16.37 -11.91
CA TYR A 596 18.96 -15.55 -12.24
C TYR A 596 18.51 -14.14 -12.60
N GLU A 597 19.43 -13.20 -12.38
CA GLU A 597 19.32 -11.80 -12.73
C GLU A 597 20.36 -11.47 -13.82
N LEU A 598 20.04 -10.54 -14.72
CA LEU A 598 20.94 -10.01 -15.75
C LEU A 598 21.03 -8.48 -15.67
N ASP A 599 22.18 -8.01 -15.18
CA ASP A 599 22.37 -6.59 -14.90
C ASP A 599 22.66 -5.76 -16.18
N SER A 600 22.70 -4.44 -16.05
CA SER A 600 23.01 -3.37 -17.00
C SER A 600 24.03 -3.61 -18.13
N TYR A 601 24.84 -4.67 -18.11
CA TYR A 601 25.82 -5.00 -19.15
C TYR A 601 25.21 -5.54 -20.46
N TRP A 602 24.00 -6.11 -20.45
CA TRP A 602 23.48 -6.91 -21.57
C TRP A 602 22.84 -6.14 -22.75
N TYR A 603 22.47 -4.88 -22.57
CA TYR A 603 21.87 -4.03 -23.62
C TYR A 603 22.80 -2.89 -24.05
N TYR A 604 22.43 -2.20 -25.14
CA TYR A 604 23.21 -1.10 -25.70
C TYR A 604 22.95 0.21 -24.96
N LYS A 605 24.03 0.85 -24.51
CA LYS A 605 24.05 2.16 -23.85
C LYS A 605 24.65 3.24 -24.75
N GLN A 606 24.51 4.51 -24.35
CA GLN A 606 25.11 5.67 -25.04
C GLN A 606 26.63 5.52 -25.25
N ASN A 607 27.33 4.86 -24.31
CA ASN A 607 28.74 4.51 -24.44
C ASN A 607 29.02 3.07 -23.98
N ASN A 608 29.01 2.13 -24.93
CA ASN A 608 29.29 0.70 -24.65
C ASN A 608 30.75 0.41 -24.26
N ASN A 609 31.67 1.39 -24.42
CA ASN A 609 33.11 1.20 -24.18
C ASN A 609 33.54 1.61 -22.77
N THR A 610 32.71 2.33 -22.00
CA THR A 610 33.02 2.83 -20.65
C THR A 610 32.36 2.04 -19.52
N GLY A 611 31.90 0.82 -19.79
CA GLY A 611 31.30 -0.06 -18.78
C GLY A 611 29.89 0.35 -18.37
N GLU A 612 29.74 0.73 -17.10
CA GLU A 612 28.48 0.96 -16.39
C GLU A 612 27.68 2.18 -16.88
N HIS A 613 28.38 3.25 -17.26
CA HIS A 613 27.81 4.58 -17.41
C HIS A 613 26.97 4.77 -18.69
N GLY A 614 25.97 5.65 -18.59
CA GLY A 614 25.10 6.09 -19.69
C GLY A 614 23.74 5.39 -19.74
N GLY A 615 22.74 6.10 -20.25
CA GLY A 615 21.37 5.60 -20.39
C GLY A 615 21.19 4.56 -21.49
N ILE A 616 20.03 3.90 -21.50
CA ILE A 616 19.62 2.94 -22.53
C ILE A 616 19.56 3.65 -23.89
N LYS A 617 20.35 3.16 -24.85
CA LYS A 617 20.28 3.57 -26.25
C LYS A 617 19.40 2.64 -27.09
N LEU A 618 19.49 1.34 -26.84
CA LEU A 618 18.63 0.31 -27.41
C LEU A 618 18.50 -0.86 -26.43
N TYR A 619 17.28 -1.13 -25.98
CA TYR A 619 16.96 -2.19 -25.02
C TYR A 619 16.75 -3.53 -25.74
N GLU A 620 17.82 -4.04 -26.34
CA GLU A 620 17.87 -5.30 -27.08
C GLU A 620 19.16 -6.07 -26.69
N PRO A 621 19.16 -7.41 -26.74
CA PRO A 621 20.32 -8.20 -26.36
C PRO A 621 21.52 -7.90 -27.24
N ARG A 622 22.66 -7.60 -26.62
CA ARG A 622 23.94 -7.44 -27.30
C ARG A 622 24.45 -8.76 -27.86
N SER A 623 24.61 -8.87 -29.17
CA SER A 623 25.10 -10.10 -29.83
C SER A 623 26.55 -10.46 -29.50
N ASP A 624 27.36 -9.52 -28.98
CA ASP A 624 28.71 -9.78 -28.47
C ASP A 624 28.73 -10.33 -27.03
N ILE A 625 27.59 -10.28 -26.33
CA ILE A 625 27.39 -10.70 -24.94
C ILE A 625 26.57 -12.00 -24.90
N PHE A 626 25.43 -12.01 -25.61
CA PHE A 626 24.50 -13.12 -25.80
C PHE A 626 24.27 -13.37 -27.30
N PRO A 627 25.18 -14.10 -27.98
CA PRO A 627 25.11 -14.32 -29.43
C PRO A 627 23.84 -15.06 -29.89
N ASN A 628 23.21 -15.86 -29.03
CA ASN A 628 21.94 -16.53 -29.32
C ASN A 628 20.73 -15.81 -28.69
N GLY A 629 20.95 -14.69 -28.00
CA GLY A 629 19.90 -13.88 -27.36
C GLY A 629 19.36 -14.45 -26.05
N ILE A 630 18.64 -13.60 -25.30
CA ILE A 630 18.17 -13.92 -23.95
C ILE A 630 17.06 -15.00 -23.94
N GLU A 631 16.26 -15.12 -24.99
CA GLU A 631 15.24 -16.17 -25.11
C GLU A 631 15.87 -17.58 -25.07
N ILE A 632 16.97 -17.80 -25.80
CA ILE A 632 17.67 -19.10 -25.82
C ILE A 632 18.38 -19.32 -24.48
N LEU A 633 19.01 -18.27 -23.91
CA LEU A 633 19.57 -18.33 -22.56
C LEU A 633 18.54 -18.78 -21.52
N GLN A 634 17.34 -18.19 -21.50
CA GLN A 634 16.30 -18.52 -20.54
C GLN A 634 15.73 -19.92 -20.79
N ARG A 635 15.34 -20.23 -22.05
CA ARG A 635 14.63 -21.45 -22.40
C ARG A 635 15.50 -22.71 -22.35
N GLU A 636 16.76 -22.61 -22.77
CA GLU A 636 17.60 -23.79 -23.03
C GLU A 636 18.71 -23.96 -21.99
N ILE A 637 19.27 -22.85 -21.47
CA ILE A 637 20.40 -22.88 -20.52
C ILE A 637 19.91 -22.76 -19.06
N LEU A 638 19.24 -21.66 -18.72
CA LEU A 638 18.90 -21.35 -17.33
C LEU A 638 17.69 -22.15 -16.82
N GLN A 639 16.63 -22.27 -17.63
CA GLN A 639 15.41 -23.03 -17.33
C GLN A 639 14.76 -22.65 -15.99
N THR A 640 14.81 -21.37 -15.66
CA THR A 640 14.31 -20.75 -14.42
C THR A 640 13.68 -19.38 -14.75
N PRO A 641 12.87 -18.81 -13.84
CA PRO A 641 12.51 -17.39 -13.91
C PRO A 641 13.74 -16.49 -14.10
N LEU A 642 13.54 -15.42 -14.87
CA LEU A 642 14.56 -14.44 -15.20
C LEU A 642 14.16 -13.05 -14.70
N ILE A 643 15.14 -12.35 -14.13
CA ILE A 643 15.06 -10.95 -13.73
C ILE A 643 16.00 -10.16 -14.64
N VAL A 644 15.61 -8.96 -15.08
CA VAL A 644 16.46 -8.10 -15.91
C VAL A 644 16.45 -6.65 -15.44
N HIS A 645 17.63 -6.03 -15.49
CA HIS A 645 17.82 -4.62 -15.15
C HIS A 645 17.43 -3.65 -16.29
N HIS A 646 16.97 -2.44 -15.92
CA HIS A 646 16.55 -1.35 -16.82
C HIS A 646 16.86 0.03 -16.21
N LYS A 647 17.63 0.89 -16.90
CA LYS A 647 17.88 2.32 -16.51
C LYS A 647 16.89 3.28 -17.17
N TYR A 648 17.07 4.58 -16.91
CA TYR A 648 16.62 5.65 -17.80
C TYR A 648 17.19 5.51 -19.24
N TYR A 649 16.57 6.21 -20.19
CA TYR A 649 17.01 6.24 -21.61
C TYR A 649 17.99 7.37 -21.88
N SER A 650 18.92 7.19 -22.82
CA SER A 650 19.80 8.26 -23.26
C SER A 650 19.10 9.23 -24.21
N THR A 651 19.59 10.47 -24.28
CA THR A 651 19.11 11.48 -25.25
C THR A 651 19.37 11.12 -26.72
N ASP A 652 20.23 10.13 -26.99
CA ASP A 652 20.51 9.58 -28.32
C ASP A 652 19.87 8.19 -28.57
N ASN A 653 18.88 7.80 -27.74
CA ASN A 653 18.22 6.51 -27.87
C ASN A 653 17.48 6.34 -29.21
N LEU A 654 17.50 5.12 -29.75
CA LEU A 654 17.01 4.83 -31.09
C LEU A 654 15.46 4.78 -31.20
N TYR A 655 14.75 4.83 -30.07
CA TYR A 655 13.29 4.75 -30.02
C TYR A 655 12.59 6.08 -30.33
N GLN A 656 13.27 7.21 -30.19
CA GLN A 656 12.74 8.55 -30.53
C GLN A 656 12.30 8.70 -32.00
N ASN A 657 12.79 7.84 -32.89
CA ASN A 657 12.35 7.79 -34.29
C ASN A 657 10.91 7.25 -34.47
N LYS A 658 10.28 6.74 -33.41
CA LYS A 658 8.96 6.06 -33.44
C LYS A 658 8.02 6.43 -32.29
N TYR A 659 8.54 6.92 -31.18
CA TYR A 659 7.80 7.23 -29.95
C TYR A 659 8.22 8.59 -29.41
N GLN A 660 7.34 9.25 -28.67
CA GLN A 660 7.65 10.54 -28.03
C GLN A 660 8.48 10.37 -26.77
N PHE A 661 9.53 11.18 -26.67
CA PHE A 661 10.38 11.31 -25.50
C PHE A 661 10.56 12.78 -25.13
N LEU A 662 10.67 13.06 -23.83
CA LEU A 662 11.21 14.31 -23.31
C LEU A 662 12.71 14.10 -23.09
N ASN A 663 13.55 14.84 -23.81
CA ASN A 663 15.00 14.85 -23.57
C ASN A 663 15.33 15.88 -22.49
N GLY A 664 16.15 15.49 -21.52
CA GLY A 664 16.69 16.38 -20.50
C GLY A 664 17.54 17.49 -21.13
N SER A 665 17.39 18.70 -20.59
CA SER A 665 18.12 19.90 -21.02
C SER A 665 19.62 19.86 -20.72
N ASP A 666 20.06 18.91 -19.90
CA ASP A 666 21.47 18.60 -19.62
C ASP A 666 22.13 17.71 -20.69
N GLY A 667 21.33 17.02 -21.51
CA GLY A 667 21.79 16.12 -22.57
C GLY A 667 22.05 14.67 -22.13
N HIS A 668 21.78 14.28 -20.88
CA HIS A 668 22.08 12.92 -20.39
C HIS A 668 20.88 11.99 -20.38
N VAL A 669 19.78 12.40 -19.74
CA VAL A 669 18.60 11.58 -19.50
C VAL A 669 17.48 11.89 -20.49
N SER A 670 16.65 10.89 -20.81
CA SER A 670 15.48 11.00 -21.66
C SER A 670 14.35 10.12 -21.11
N LEU A 671 13.11 10.63 -21.10
CA LEU A 671 11.94 9.93 -20.58
C LEU A 671 10.93 9.63 -21.70
N PRO A 672 10.46 8.37 -21.85
CA PRO A 672 9.36 8.04 -22.75
C PRO A 672 8.05 8.62 -22.21
N LEU A 673 7.29 9.28 -23.08
CA LEU A 673 6.04 9.96 -22.69
C LEU A 673 4.76 9.14 -22.96
N GLU A 674 4.86 8.03 -23.68
CA GLU A 674 3.68 7.31 -24.22
C GLU A 674 3.54 5.89 -23.66
N GLN A 675 2.36 5.53 -23.16
CA GLN A 675 2.02 4.16 -22.73
C GLN A 675 2.38 3.08 -23.77
N ILE A 676 2.20 3.35 -25.07
CA ILE A 676 2.45 2.38 -26.13
C ILE A 676 3.94 1.96 -26.21
N PHE A 677 4.86 2.84 -25.79
CA PHE A 677 6.27 2.51 -25.68
C PHE A 677 6.53 1.46 -24.60
N PHE A 678 6.00 1.67 -23.39
CA PHE A 678 6.13 0.70 -22.29
C PHE A 678 5.47 -0.63 -22.65
N ASN A 679 4.29 -0.60 -23.29
CA ASN A 679 3.62 -1.81 -23.78
C ASN A 679 4.53 -2.61 -24.74
N LYS A 680 5.27 -1.95 -25.64
CA LYS A 680 6.28 -2.60 -26.50
C LYS A 680 7.40 -3.22 -25.69
N ILE A 681 7.99 -2.48 -24.74
CA ILE A 681 9.15 -2.95 -23.95
C ILE A 681 8.76 -4.17 -23.09
N PHE A 682 7.65 -4.09 -22.35
CA PHE A 682 7.20 -5.20 -21.50
C PHE A 682 6.75 -6.42 -22.32
N SER A 683 6.07 -6.22 -23.46
CA SER A 683 5.73 -7.33 -24.36
C SER A 683 6.96 -8.03 -24.93
N GLN A 684 8.03 -7.28 -25.22
CA GLN A 684 9.28 -7.81 -25.74
C GLN A 684 10.00 -8.66 -24.68
N ILE A 685 10.23 -8.13 -23.48
CA ILE A 685 10.96 -8.88 -22.45
C ILE A 685 10.18 -10.09 -21.95
N LYS A 686 8.84 -10.06 -21.96
CA LYS A 686 8.02 -11.24 -21.60
C LYS A 686 8.24 -12.41 -22.55
N GLN A 687 8.54 -12.16 -23.83
CA GLN A 687 8.88 -13.21 -24.81
C GLN A 687 10.20 -13.90 -24.47
N TRP A 688 11.12 -13.23 -23.77
CA TRP A 688 12.39 -13.80 -23.31
C TRP A 688 12.27 -14.58 -22.00
N GLY A 689 11.06 -14.78 -21.45
CA GLY A 689 10.84 -15.47 -20.18
C GLY A 689 11.14 -14.63 -18.93
N VAL A 690 11.16 -13.29 -19.06
CA VAL A 690 11.27 -12.38 -17.92
C VAL A 690 9.99 -12.38 -17.09
N GLU A 691 10.14 -12.49 -15.76
CA GLU A 691 9.05 -12.40 -14.79
C GLU A 691 9.12 -11.11 -13.94
N ILE A 692 10.31 -10.53 -13.79
CA ILE A 692 10.54 -9.31 -12.98
C ILE A 692 11.50 -8.38 -13.74
N LEU A 693 11.18 -7.09 -13.76
CA LEU A 693 12.08 -6.03 -14.24
C LEU A 693 12.53 -5.17 -13.05
N ILE A 694 13.83 -4.94 -12.95
CA ILE A 694 14.41 -3.94 -12.05
C ILE A 694 14.41 -2.61 -12.79
N GLN A 695 13.57 -1.67 -12.37
CA GLN A 695 13.72 -0.28 -12.75
C GLN A 695 14.78 0.31 -11.81
N ASP A 696 15.93 0.63 -12.36
CA ASP A 696 17.10 1.15 -11.66
C ASP A 696 17.40 2.59 -12.11
N TRP A 697 18.30 3.25 -11.38
CA TRP A 697 18.70 4.65 -11.57
C TRP A 697 17.49 5.59 -11.51
N LEU A 698 16.50 5.30 -10.63
CA LEU A 698 15.34 6.19 -10.42
C LEU A 698 15.80 7.57 -9.95
N SER A 699 16.78 7.65 -9.06
CA SER A 699 17.34 8.92 -8.59
C SER A 699 17.78 9.84 -9.74
N SER A 700 18.52 9.32 -10.72
CA SER A 700 18.95 10.07 -11.91
C SER A 700 17.80 10.64 -12.76
N VAL A 701 16.58 10.08 -12.69
CA VAL A 701 15.39 10.66 -13.36
C VAL A 701 15.00 12.04 -12.80
N TYR A 702 15.51 12.41 -11.63
CA TYR A 702 15.27 13.71 -10.99
C TYR A 702 16.54 14.52 -10.78
N GLU A 703 17.67 13.85 -10.49
CA GLU A 703 18.96 14.49 -10.34
C GLU A 703 19.51 15.01 -11.67
N ASP A 704 19.44 14.14 -12.69
CA ASP A 704 20.04 14.32 -14.01
C ASP A 704 18.96 14.52 -15.09
N MET A 705 17.71 14.79 -14.70
CA MET A 705 16.69 15.28 -15.61
C MET A 705 15.87 16.43 -14.99
N PRO A 706 16.44 17.65 -14.93
CA PRO A 706 15.75 18.81 -14.38
C PRO A 706 14.33 19.06 -14.96
N ASP A 707 14.12 18.65 -16.21
CA ASP A 707 12.89 18.82 -16.99
C ASP A 707 11.73 17.91 -16.54
N SER A 708 12.00 16.77 -15.89
CA SER A 708 10.97 15.85 -15.38
C SER A 708 10.06 16.48 -14.32
N SER A 709 10.52 17.59 -13.73
CA SER A 709 9.96 18.26 -12.56
C SER A 709 9.57 19.74 -12.84
N TYR A 710 9.41 20.14 -14.10
CA TYR A 710 8.92 21.50 -14.44
C TYR A 710 7.39 21.63 -14.44
N ASP A 711 6.67 20.53 -14.51
CA ASP A 711 5.21 20.46 -14.40
C ASP A 711 4.77 19.44 -13.33
N ILE A 712 3.46 19.31 -13.13
CA ILE A 712 2.84 18.51 -12.07
C ILE A 712 2.43 17.08 -12.50
N TYR A 713 2.68 16.71 -13.75
CA TYR A 713 2.23 15.46 -14.37
C TYR A 713 3.37 14.56 -14.83
N THR A 714 4.40 15.10 -15.49
CA THR A 714 5.42 14.34 -16.24
C THR A 714 6.05 13.19 -15.42
N ALA A 715 6.57 13.48 -14.21
CA ALA A 715 7.16 12.46 -13.35
C ALA A 715 6.17 11.35 -12.91
N ARG A 716 4.93 11.72 -12.60
CA ARG A 716 3.87 10.79 -12.16
C ARG A 716 3.37 9.93 -13.32
N GLU A 717 3.13 10.52 -14.49
CA GLU A 717 2.68 9.76 -15.67
C GLU A 717 3.77 8.80 -16.19
N TYR A 718 5.07 9.12 -16.04
CA TYR A 718 6.14 8.14 -16.27
C TYR A 718 6.01 6.89 -15.37
N HIS A 719 5.76 7.09 -14.08
CA HIS A 719 5.55 6.00 -13.10
C HIS A 719 4.31 5.17 -13.44
N LEU A 720 3.20 5.81 -13.81
CA LEU A 720 1.95 5.14 -14.18
C LEU A 720 2.06 4.39 -15.50
N HIS A 721 2.76 4.94 -16.51
CA HIS A 721 2.97 4.25 -17.78
C HIS A 721 3.85 3.01 -17.63
N LEU A 722 4.90 3.08 -16.81
CA LEU A 722 5.72 1.93 -16.40
C LEU A 722 4.86 0.86 -15.70
N ALA A 723 4.04 1.28 -14.73
CA ALA A 723 3.13 0.41 -13.98
C ALA A 723 2.18 -0.38 -14.89
N GLU A 724 1.44 0.31 -15.76
CA GLU A 724 0.41 -0.29 -16.59
C GLU A 724 1.02 -1.15 -17.72
N GLY A 725 2.21 -0.80 -18.22
CA GLY A 725 2.96 -1.63 -19.16
C GLY A 725 3.38 -2.97 -18.54
N ALA A 726 3.92 -2.94 -17.31
CA ALA A 726 4.29 -4.12 -16.56
C ALA A 726 3.07 -5.03 -16.27
N LYS A 727 1.97 -4.40 -15.86
CA LYS A 727 0.69 -5.05 -15.57
C LYS A 727 0.09 -5.78 -16.77
N GLN A 728 0.14 -5.16 -17.96
CA GLN A 728 -0.38 -5.77 -19.19
C GLN A 728 0.44 -6.99 -19.64
N ALA A 729 1.74 -7.02 -19.34
CA ALA A 729 2.60 -8.18 -19.62
C ALA A 729 2.62 -9.24 -18.49
N GLY A 730 2.05 -8.93 -17.31
CA GLY A 730 2.13 -9.79 -16.13
C GLY A 730 3.56 -9.87 -15.57
N ILE A 731 4.29 -8.74 -15.59
CA ILE A 731 5.65 -8.60 -15.05
C ILE A 731 5.60 -7.75 -13.79
N LYS A 732 6.34 -8.17 -12.75
CA LYS A 732 6.48 -7.36 -11.53
C LYS A 732 7.64 -6.39 -11.65
N LEU A 733 7.59 -5.31 -10.87
CA LEU A 733 8.65 -4.31 -10.78
C LEU A 733 9.39 -4.42 -9.45
N ILE A 734 10.71 -4.29 -9.55
CA ILE A 734 11.60 -3.89 -8.46
C ILE A 734 11.93 -2.41 -8.68
N TYR A 735 11.84 -1.59 -7.62
CA TYR A 735 12.36 -0.22 -7.63
C TYR A 735 13.76 -0.19 -7.02
N CYS A 736 14.71 0.40 -7.75
CA CYS A 736 16.13 0.46 -7.45
C CYS A 736 16.67 1.89 -7.56
N MET A 737 17.53 2.23 -6.62
CA MET A 737 17.92 3.61 -6.30
C MET A 737 16.72 4.61 -6.21
N PRO A 738 15.61 4.30 -5.49
CA PRO A 738 14.45 5.19 -5.43
C PRO A 738 14.66 6.38 -4.50
N LEU A 739 14.08 7.53 -4.85
CA LEU A 739 13.97 8.69 -3.96
C LEU A 739 12.65 8.66 -3.18
N ASN A 740 12.52 9.45 -2.11
CA ASN A 740 11.30 9.48 -1.27
C ASN A 740 9.99 9.63 -2.07
N PRO A 741 9.91 10.48 -3.12
CA PRO A 741 8.71 10.56 -3.95
C PRO A 741 8.38 9.25 -4.66
N ASP A 742 9.36 8.56 -5.24
CA ASP A 742 9.18 7.29 -5.97
C ASP A 742 8.67 6.19 -5.05
N ILE A 743 9.12 6.18 -3.80
CA ILE A 743 8.69 5.24 -2.75
C ILE A 743 7.21 5.43 -2.43
N MET A 744 6.79 6.68 -2.25
CA MET A 744 5.41 7.03 -2.01
C MET A 744 4.52 6.75 -3.25
N GLU A 745 5.06 6.96 -4.46
CA GLU A 745 4.39 6.68 -5.73
C GLU A 745 4.10 5.18 -5.94
N THR A 746 4.75 4.27 -5.19
CA THR A 746 4.36 2.84 -5.16
C THR A 746 2.95 2.56 -4.60
N LEU A 747 2.30 3.56 -4.00
CA LEU A 747 0.88 3.50 -3.63
C LEU A 747 -0.04 3.57 -4.87
N GLU A 748 0.35 4.32 -5.89
CA GLU A 748 -0.33 4.34 -7.20
C GLU A 748 0.19 3.22 -8.13
N ASN A 749 1.51 2.98 -8.15
CA ASN A 749 2.11 1.90 -8.92
C ASN A 749 1.94 0.53 -8.24
N THR A 750 0.77 -0.06 -8.45
CA THR A 750 0.40 -1.41 -7.99
C THR A 750 1.22 -2.57 -8.57
N GLN A 751 2.21 -2.34 -9.45
CA GLN A 751 3.13 -3.38 -9.95
C GLN A 751 4.52 -3.34 -9.30
N VAL A 752 4.81 -2.38 -8.43
CA VAL A 752 6.00 -2.44 -7.57
C VAL A 752 5.73 -3.41 -6.43
N HIS A 753 6.39 -4.56 -6.50
CA HIS A 753 6.30 -5.59 -5.47
C HIS A 753 7.47 -5.53 -4.48
N TYR A 754 8.63 -5.07 -4.94
CA TYR A 754 9.86 -5.07 -4.15
C TYR A 754 10.69 -3.80 -4.36
N MET A 755 11.58 -3.50 -3.42
CA MET A 755 12.37 -2.27 -3.44
C MET A 755 13.74 -2.48 -2.78
N ARG A 756 14.82 -2.01 -3.44
CA ARG A 756 16.16 -1.99 -2.83
C ARG A 756 16.18 -0.89 -1.78
N ILE A 757 16.45 -1.26 -0.54
CA ILE A 757 16.44 -0.35 0.63
C ILE A 757 17.81 -0.31 1.33
N SER A 758 18.84 -0.60 0.55
CA SER A 758 20.25 -0.55 0.90
C SER A 758 20.97 0.20 -0.22
N ASP A 759 22.19 0.64 0.06
CA ASP A 759 23.15 0.97 -1.00
C ASP A 759 23.49 -0.30 -1.82
N ASP A 760 24.19 -0.11 -2.95
CA ASP A 760 24.73 -1.18 -3.77
C ASP A 760 25.78 -1.99 -2.97
N TYR A 761 25.76 -3.32 -3.10
CA TYR A 761 26.43 -4.26 -2.17
C TYR A 761 27.90 -3.92 -1.84
N SER A 762 28.72 -3.54 -2.84
CA SER A 762 30.15 -3.24 -2.66
C SER A 762 30.48 -1.76 -2.38
N VAL A 763 29.49 -0.86 -2.37
CA VAL A 763 29.70 0.58 -2.23
C VAL A 763 29.81 0.99 -0.74
N ASN A 764 28.94 0.43 0.09
CA ASN A 764 28.84 0.79 1.51
C ASN A 764 28.95 -0.45 2.41
N ILE A 765 29.99 -0.53 3.24
CA ILE A 765 30.25 -1.68 4.12
C ILE A 765 29.13 -1.95 5.16
N ASN A 766 28.28 -0.95 5.41
CA ASN A 766 27.14 -1.00 6.31
C ASN A 766 25.78 -1.11 5.58
N GLN A 767 25.76 -1.43 4.27
CA GLN A 767 24.51 -1.60 3.50
C GLN A 767 23.53 -2.62 4.11
N TRP A 768 24.02 -3.51 4.98
CA TRP A 768 23.18 -4.45 5.71
C TRP A 768 22.19 -3.74 6.65
N ASN A 769 22.42 -2.49 7.08
CA ASN A 769 21.60 -1.79 8.07
C ASN A 769 20.30 -1.20 7.49
N ILE A 770 19.34 -2.09 7.23
CA ILE A 770 18.07 -1.79 6.56
C ILE A 770 16.83 -1.74 7.49
N GLY A 771 16.97 -2.14 8.77
CA GLY A 771 15.82 -2.42 9.64
C GLY A 771 14.86 -1.26 9.90
N ARG A 772 15.33 0.00 9.81
CA ARG A 772 14.46 1.19 9.91
C ARG A 772 13.69 1.44 8.62
N VAL A 773 14.34 1.31 7.45
CA VAL A 773 13.69 1.50 6.15
C VAL A 773 12.63 0.42 5.91
N SER A 774 12.91 -0.82 6.33
CA SER A 774 11.97 -1.95 6.27
C SER A 774 10.60 -1.65 6.89
N MET A 775 10.53 -0.77 7.90
CA MET A 775 9.27 -0.39 8.55
C MET A 775 8.33 0.34 7.58
N ILE A 776 8.88 1.27 6.79
CA ILE A 776 8.11 2.15 5.92
C ILE A 776 7.66 1.39 4.66
N THR A 777 8.58 0.69 4.00
CA THR A 777 8.25 -0.04 2.76
C THR A 777 7.27 -1.18 3.02
N TRP A 778 7.43 -1.92 4.11
CA TRP A 778 6.47 -2.94 4.52
C TRP A 778 5.08 -2.35 4.73
N ALA A 779 4.96 -1.25 5.50
CA ALA A 779 3.67 -0.66 5.82
C ALA A 779 2.88 -0.20 4.56
N ILE A 780 3.55 0.28 3.51
CA ILE A 780 2.93 0.64 2.21
C ILE A 780 2.80 -0.55 1.23
N GLY A 781 2.96 -1.78 1.73
CA GLY A 781 2.81 -3.00 0.95
C GLY A 781 3.84 -3.11 -0.17
N VAL A 782 5.13 -2.94 0.15
CA VAL A 782 6.28 -3.21 -0.72
C VAL A 782 7.31 -4.03 0.05
N ILE A 783 7.79 -5.12 -0.52
CA ILE A 783 8.77 -5.98 0.17
C ILE A 783 10.18 -5.37 0.06
N PRO A 784 10.85 -5.06 1.17
CA PRO A 784 12.23 -4.60 1.13
C PRO A 784 13.19 -5.71 0.69
N PHE A 785 14.31 -5.36 0.05
CA PHE A 785 15.46 -6.25 -0.08
C PHE A 785 16.79 -5.51 0.08
N LYS A 786 17.82 -6.26 0.49
CA LYS A 786 19.15 -5.80 0.91
C LYS A 786 20.18 -5.75 -0.23
N ASP A 787 19.82 -6.04 -1.48
CA ASP A 787 20.78 -6.44 -2.53
C ASP A 787 21.51 -7.79 -2.26
N THR A 788 22.31 -8.23 -3.24
CA THR A 788 23.12 -9.44 -3.26
C THR A 788 24.19 -9.50 -2.16
N PHE A 789 24.90 -10.62 -2.05
CA PHE A 789 26.09 -10.77 -1.21
C PHE A 789 27.03 -11.90 -1.66
N TRP A 790 28.29 -11.85 -1.20
CA TRP A 790 29.26 -12.93 -1.32
C TRP A 790 29.16 -13.88 -0.13
N THR A 791 29.29 -15.19 -0.38
CA THR A 791 29.32 -16.22 0.66
C THR A 791 30.73 -16.49 1.20
N THR A 792 31.75 -15.83 0.64
CA THR A 792 33.14 -15.82 1.13
C THR A 792 33.62 -14.38 1.34
N SER A 793 34.55 -14.19 2.28
CA SER A 793 35.16 -12.87 2.52
C SER A 793 36.06 -12.38 1.39
N ILE A 794 36.49 -13.27 0.48
CA ILE A 794 37.36 -12.95 -0.66
C ILE A 794 36.86 -13.72 -1.88
N GLN A 795 36.60 -13.00 -2.97
CA GLN A 795 36.39 -13.59 -4.30
C GLN A 795 37.67 -13.42 -5.14
N PRO A 796 38.31 -14.51 -5.60
CA PRO A 796 39.63 -14.44 -6.23
C PRO A 796 39.55 -13.85 -7.64
N GLN A 797 40.38 -12.83 -7.90
CA GLN A 797 40.35 -12.02 -9.13
C GLN A 797 39.01 -11.29 -9.31
N SER A 798 38.47 -10.72 -8.24
CA SER A 798 37.27 -9.87 -8.27
C SER A 798 37.53 -8.56 -9.03
N PRO A 799 36.55 -8.03 -9.80
CA PRO A 799 36.69 -6.71 -10.43
C PRO A 799 36.82 -5.57 -9.41
N TYR A 800 36.43 -5.78 -8.14
CA TYR A 800 36.51 -4.80 -7.05
C TYR A 800 37.89 -4.76 -6.35
N GLY A 801 38.95 -5.24 -7.01
CA GLY A 801 40.33 -5.12 -6.54
C GLY A 801 40.56 -5.82 -5.20
N ASN A 802 40.85 -5.03 -4.16
CA ASN A 802 41.14 -5.50 -2.80
C ASN A 802 39.91 -5.54 -1.88
N PHE A 803 38.69 -5.32 -2.39
CA PHE A 803 37.47 -5.41 -1.58
C PHE A 803 37.32 -6.81 -0.96
N THR A 804 36.98 -6.83 0.33
CA THR A 804 36.69 -8.04 1.11
C THR A 804 35.36 -7.87 1.85
N GLU A 805 34.66 -8.97 2.08
CA GLU A 805 33.39 -8.99 2.82
C GLU A 805 33.65 -9.45 4.27
N PRO A 806 33.67 -8.53 5.26
CA PRO A 806 33.92 -8.87 6.66
C PRO A 806 32.70 -9.46 7.38
N ASN A 807 31.50 -9.33 6.81
CA ASN A 807 30.20 -9.54 7.43
C ASN A 807 29.37 -10.63 6.71
N VAL A 808 30.01 -11.60 6.04
CA VAL A 808 29.38 -12.70 5.27
C VAL A 808 28.12 -13.29 5.93
N GLN A 809 28.21 -13.70 7.19
CA GLN A 809 27.08 -14.34 7.91
C GLN A 809 25.95 -13.35 8.21
N LEU A 810 26.29 -12.09 8.56
CA LEU A 810 25.31 -11.03 8.81
C LEU A 810 24.60 -10.66 7.50
N ASN A 811 25.32 -10.49 6.40
CA ASN A 811 24.76 -10.23 5.09
C ASN A 811 23.78 -11.31 4.63
N ALA A 812 24.15 -12.58 4.81
CA ALA A 812 23.26 -13.72 4.56
C ALA A 812 22.00 -13.70 5.45
N LEU A 813 22.15 -13.36 6.73
CA LEU A 813 21.03 -13.25 7.68
C LEU A 813 20.10 -12.09 7.33
N ILE A 814 20.63 -10.91 7.03
CA ILE A 814 19.83 -9.74 6.67
C ILE A 814 19.10 -9.98 5.34
N ALA A 815 19.75 -10.60 4.34
CA ALA A 815 19.04 -10.96 3.10
C ALA A 815 17.80 -11.82 3.42
N LEU A 816 17.94 -12.85 4.26
CA LEU A 816 16.83 -13.73 4.68
C LEU A 816 15.78 -13.00 5.53
N MET A 817 16.22 -12.15 6.46
CA MET A 817 15.35 -11.38 7.35
C MET A 817 14.68 -10.18 6.66
N SER A 818 15.18 -9.74 5.50
CA SER A 818 14.54 -8.70 4.67
C SER A 818 13.23 -9.14 4.04
N LEU A 819 12.94 -10.44 4.01
CA LEU A 819 11.84 -11.07 3.24
C LEU A 819 11.99 -10.93 1.71
N GLY A 820 12.91 -10.09 1.20
CA GLY A 820 13.16 -9.89 -0.22
C GLY A 820 14.00 -10.98 -0.88
N SER A 821 14.79 -10.59 -1.88
CA SER A 821 15.71 -11.52 -2.56
C SER A 821 16.79 -12.03 -1.59
N VAL A 822 17.05 -13.33 -1.66
CA VAL A 822 18.27 -13.95 -1.14
C VAL A 822 19.05 -14.44 -2.34
N ALA A 823 19.87 -13.56 -2.91
CA ALA A 823 20.74 -13.85 -4.05
C ALA A 823 22.21 -13.86 -3.62
N ILE A 824 22.92 -14.89 -4.06
CA ILE A 824 24.39 -14.97 -3.95
C ILE A 824 25.03 -14.47 -5.25
N SER A 825 26.27 -13.99 -5.18
CA SER A 825 26.99 -13.47 -6.36
C SER A 825 28.46 -13.90 -6.44
N ASP A 826 28.77 -15.10 -5.98
CA ASP A 826 30.12 -15.68 -5.95
C ASP A 826 30.67 -16.11 -7.32
N LYS A 827 32.00 -16.13 -7.47
CA LYS A 827 32.66 -16.77 -8.62
C LYS A 827 32.39 -18.27 -8.66
N ILE A 828 32.35 -18.85 -9.87
CA ILE A 828 32.46 -20.30 -10.08
C ILE A 828 33.61 -20.89 -9.24
N GLY A 829 33.31 -21.95 -8.50
CA GLY A 829 34.26 -22.63 -7.61
C GLY A 829 34.46 -21.98 -6.24
N ASN A 830 33.83 -20.84 -5.93
CA ASN A 830 34.06 -20.06 -4.70
C ASN A 830 32.79 -19.80 -3.88
N THR A 831 31.69 -20.53 -4.12
CA THR A 831 30.51 -20.50 -3.24
C THR A 831 30.75 -21.32 -1.97
N ASN A 832 30.55 -20.70 -0.82
CA ASN A 832 30.59 -21.34 0.49
C ASN A 832 29.25 -22.03 0.79
N LEU A 833 29.18 -23.32 0.47
CA LEU A 833 28.01 -24.16 0.75
C LEU A 833 27.60 -24.16 2.23
N THR A 834 28.52 -23.96 3.18
CA THR A 834 28.16 -23.87 4.60
C THR A 834 27.25 -22.67 4.87
N VAL A 835 27.49 -21.51 4.23
CA VAL A 835 26.61 -20.33 4.33
C VAL A 835 25.27 -20.60 3.63
N VAL A 836 25.31 -21.05 2.38
CA VAL A 836 24.11 -21.30 1.56
C VAL A 836 23.15 -22.28 2.24
N ASN A 837 23.70 -23.34 2.85
CA ASN A 837 22.92 -24.37 3.52
C ASN A 837 22.26 -23.89 4.84
N ARG A 838 22.62 -22.73 5.41
CA ARG A 838 21.89 -22.15 6.55
C ARG A 838 20.62 -21.41 6.13
N LEU A 839 20.54 -20.97 4.87
CA LEU A 839 19.49 -20.11 4.33
C LEU A 839 18.27 -20.90 3.81
N CYS A 840 18.52 -22.10 3.29
CA CYS A 840 17.52 -22.84 2.53
C CYS A 840 17.55 -24.36 2.76
N ARG A 841 16.49 -25.01 2.27
CA ARG A 841 16.42 -26.44 1.99
C ARG A 841 17.21 -26.78 0.73
N SER A 842 17.51 -28.06 0.51
CA SER A 842 18.25 -28.53 -0.68
C SER A 842 17.52 -28.35 -2.02
N ASP A 843 16.25 -27.96 -2.04
CA ASP A 843 15.49 -27.50 -3.22
C ASP A 843 15.39 -25.96 -3.35
N GLY A 844 16.22 -25.25 -2.59
CA GLY A 844 16.35 -23.81 -2.61
C GLY A 844 15.21 -23.05 -1.94
N VAL A 845 14.27 -23.73 -1.26
CA VAL A 845 13.23 -23.05 -0.46
C VAL A 845 13.88 -22.35 0.74
N LEU A 846 13.69 -21.03 0.84
CA LEU A 846 14.24 -20.19 1.91
C LEU A 846 13.48 -20.39 3.24
N PHE A 847 14.22 -20.44 4.35
CA PHE A 847 13.65 -20.40 5.71
C PHE A 847 13.33 -18.96 6.11
N ARG A 848 12.39 -18.34 5.40
CA ARG A 848 12.05 -16.92 5.55
C ARG A 848 11.08 -16.66 6.71
N PRO A 849 11.11 -15.46 7.32
CA PRO A 849 10.11 -15.03 8.29
C PRO A 849 8.74 -14.72 7.65
N GLU A 850 7.78 -14.37 8.50
CA GLU A 850 6.43 -13.97 8.12
C GLU A 850 6.28 -12.48 7.77
N ARG A 851 7.23 -11.64 8.19
CA ARG A 851 7.38 -10.22 7.81
C ARG A 851 8.87 -9.85 7.74
N PRO A 852 9.28 -8.76 7.07
CA PRO A 852 10.65 -8.27 7.19
C PRO A 852 10.99 -7.93 8.65
N ALA A 853 12.26 -8.07 9.00
CA ALA A 853 12.78 -7.56 10.26
C ALA A 853 12.79 -6.04 10.28
N THR A 854 12.25 -5.49 11.35
CA THR A 854 12.14 -4.04 11.57
C THR A 854 12.88 -3.63 12.83
N ALA A 855 13.37 -2.40 12.88
CA ALA A 855 13.94 -1.84 14.11
C ALA A 855 12.89 -1.84 15.23
N MET A 856 13.27 -2.33 16.41
CA MET A 856 12.39 -2.36 17.57
C MET A 856 12.16 -0.95 18.11
N ASP A 857 10.97 -0.71 18.67
CA ASP A 857 10.59 0.59 19.22
C ASP A 857 11.61 1.10 20.25
N SER A 858 12.12 0.23 21.14
CA SER A 858 13.12 0.62 22.15
C SER A 858 14.38 1.25 21.55
N THR A 859 14.77 0.92 20.32
CA THR A 859 15.90 1.57 19.63
C THR A 859 15.75 3.08 19.50
N PHE A 860 14.52 3.60 19.46
CA PHE A 860 14.21 5.02 19.30
C PHE A 860 14.25 5.82 20.61
N LEU A 861 14.26 5.16 21.79
CA LEU A 861 14.47 5.82 23.08
C LEU A 861 15.82 6.55 23.12
N GLY A 862 15.90 7.63 23.91
CA GLY A 862 17.10 8.47 24.02
C GLY A 862 18.25 7.84 24.83
N SER A 863 18.45 8.30 26.06
CA SER A 863 19.43 7.72 26.98
C SER A 863 19.11 6.27 27.33
N ASP A 864 17.83 5.89 27.32
CA ASP A 864 17.35 4.66 27.95
C ASP A 864 17.16 3.51 26.94
N GLY A 865 17.41 3.76 25.64
CA GLY A 865 17.36 2.76 24.57
C GLY A 865 18.72 2.10 24.27
N PRO A 866 18.75 0.97 23.55
CA PRO A 866 19.97 0.29 23.15
C PRO A 866 20.83 1.18 22.21
N LYS A 867 22.14 1.21 22.47
CA LYS A 867 23.13 1.96 21.69
C LYS A 867 23.65 1.14 20.52
N GLY A 868 22.78 0.86 19.55
CA GLY A 868 23.10 0.03 18.40
C GLY A 868 21.86 -0.30 17.58
N GLU A 869 21.90 -1.44 16.89
CA GLU A 869 20.76 -2.00 16.16
C GLU A 869 20.14 -3.17 16.95
N MET A 870 18.82 -3.12 17.13
CA MET A 870 18.02 -4.22 17.68
C MET A 870 16.75 -4.36 16.83
N TRP A 871 16.61 -5.48 16.13
CA TRP A 871 15.53 -5.69 15.16
C TRP A 871 14.72 -6.94 15.47
N HIS A 872 13.46 -6.91 15.09
CA HIS A 872 12.49 -7.95 15.39
C HIS A 872 11.76 -8.46 14.14
N THR A 873 11.58 -9.78 14.07
CA THR A 873 10.61 -10.47 13.18
C THR A 873 10.15 -11.79 13.82
N PHE A 874 9.25 -12.51 13.17
CA PHE A 874 8.70 -13.77 13.67
C PHE A 874 8.43 -14.79 12.56
N SER A 875 8.10 -16.02 12.97
CA SER A 875 7.55 -17.07 12.11
C SER A 875 6.38 -17.78 12.79
N SER A 876 5.32 -18.07 12.03
CA SER A 876 4.17 -18.83 12.48
C SER A 876 3.70 -19.82 11.41
N ASP A 877 2.86 -20.78 11.79
CA ASP A 877 2.08 -21.57 10.84
C ASP A 877 0.76 -20.88 10.45
N ALA A 878 0.02 -21.49 9.52
CA ALA A 878 -1.24 -20.96 9.00
C ALA A 878 -2.41 -21.07 9.99
N GLU A 879 -2.31 -21.96 10.98
CA GLU A 879 -3.33 -22.18 12.02
C GLU A 879 -2.93 -21.59 13.39
N GLN A 880 -1.76 -20.95 13.49
CA GLN A 880 -1.20 -20.36 14.72
C GLN A 880 -0.95 -21.39 15.86
N ASN A 881 -0.71 -22.67 15.51
CA ASN A 881 -0.23 -23.68 16.46
C ASN A 881 1.20 -23.39 16.95
N PHE A 882 1.99 -22.60 16.21
CA PHE A 882 3.24 -22.03 16.72
C PHE A 882 3.46 -20.58 16.30
N PHE A 883 4.15 -19.83 17.16
CA PHE A 883 4.58 -18.45 16.91
C PHE A 883 5.94 -18.24 17.58
N VAL A 884 7.01 -18.15 16.78
CA VAL A 884 8.40 -18.00 17.25
C VAL A 884 8.90 -16.62 16.90
N GLU A 885 9.38 -15.89 17.90
CA GLU A 885 9.95 -14.54 17.74
C GLU A 885 11.46 -14.62 17.54
N TYR A 886 12.00 -13.67 16.76
CA TYR A 886 13.42 -13.51 16.47
C TYR A 886 13.83 -12.07 16.77
N VAL A 887 14.78 -11.89 17.69
CA VAL A 887 15.39 -10.59 17.99
C VAL A 887 16.87 -10.66 17.62
N MET A 888 17.29 -9.87 16.65
CA MET A 888 18.68 -9.71 16.27
C MET A 888 19.24 -8.44 16.91
N ILE A 889 20.42 -8.52 17.51
CA ILE A 889 21.23 -7.36 17.91
C ILE A 889 22.54 -7.31 17.13
N THR A 890 23.01 -6.11 16.78
CA THR A 890 24.34 -5.87 16.20
C THR A 890 24.76 -4.42 16.42
N ASN A 891 26.06 -4.14 16.32
CA ASN A 891 26.66 -2.83 16.58
C ASN A 891 26.30 -2.24 17.96
N LEU A 892 25.99 -3.08 18.95
CA LEU A 892 25.56 -2.63 20.28
C LEU A 892 26.77 -2.24 21.13
N THR A 893 26.96 -0.95 21.43
CA THR A 893 28.18 -0.48 22.13
C THR A 893 28.19 -0.78 23.64
N GLU A 894 27.03 -0.98 24.25
CA GLU A 894 26.87 -1.30 25.68
C GLU A 894 25.76 -2.34 25.88
N SER A 895 25.92 -3.25 26.84
CA SER A 895 24.92 -4.30 27.09
C SER A 895 23.56 -3.72 27.47
N TYR A 896 22.47 -4.30 26.96
CA TYR A 896 21.12 -3.80 27.13
C TYR A 896 20.22 -4.79 27.90
N THR A 897 19.33 -4.29 28.76
CA THR A 897 18.41 -5.15 29.52
C THR A 897 17.06 -5.21 28.82
N PHE A 898 16.86 -6.25 28.03
CA PHE A 898 15.64 -6.48 27.25
C PHE A 898 14.52 -7.09 28.11
N SER A 899 13.29 -6.57 27.99
CA SER A 899 12.16 -6.92 28.85
C SER A 899 10.97 -7.52 28.09
N TRP A 900 10.10 -8.25 28.81
CA TRP A 900 8.91 -8.88 28.22
C TRP A 900 8.01 -7.88 27.45
N ASN A 901 7.87 -6.66 27.97
CA ASN A 901 6.98 -5.64 27.41
C ASN A 901 7.51 -5.04 26.11
N GLU A 902 8.80 -5.19 25.79
CA GLU A 902 9.38 -4.79 24.50
C GLU A 902 9.20 -5.87 23.43
N LEU A 903 9.02 -7.14 23.81
CA LEU A 903 8.73 -8.21 22.86
C LEU A 903 7.24 -8.32 22.54
N PHE A 904 6.38 -8.09 23.54
CA PHE A 904 4.93 -8.31 23.46
C PHE A 904 4.14 -7.10 23.99
N ASN A 905 4.44 -5.90 23.48
CA ASN A 905 3.66 -4.72 23.87
C ASN A 905 2.17 -4.97 23.53
N THR A 906 1.23 -4.52 24.37
CA THR A 906 -0.09 -5.17 24.47
C THR A 906 -1.02 -4.96 23.26
N GLU A 907 -0.60 -4.23 22.23
CA GLU A 907 -1.42 -3.77 21.09
C GLU A 907 -0.65 -3.82 19.75
N GLU A 908 0.45 -4.59 19.66
CA GLU A 908 1.58 -4.26 18.77
C GLU A 908 1.48 -4.52 17.26
N ASP A 909 0.61 -5.42 16.78
CA ASP A 909 0.56 -5.77 15.35
C ASP A 909 -0.85 -6.16 14.86
N ASP A 910 -1.04 -6.22 13.53
CA ASP A 910 -2.18 -6.83 12.84
C ASP A 910 -2.35 -8.36 13.10
N TYR A 911 -1.59 -8.93 14.04
CA TYR A 911 -1.65 -10.33 14.49
C TYR A 911 -2.23 -10.41 15.91
N PRO A 912 -3.57 -10.34 16.08
CA PRO A 912 -4.22 -10.28 17.41
C PRO A 912 -3.97 -11.50 18.31
N ASN A 913 -3.36 -12.57 17.77
CA ASN A 913 -3.03 -13.81 18.47
C ASN A 913 -1.50 -14.07 18.54
N ARG A 914 -0.64 -13.07 18.31
CA ARG A 914 0.84 -13.22 18.32
C ARG A 914 1.38 -13.85 19.61
N ARG A 915 0.89 -13.39 20.76
CA ARG A 915 1.20 -13.98 22.08
C ARG A 915 0.34 -15.22 22.31
N ILE A 916 0.90 -16.41 22.02
CA ILE A 916 0.24 -17.71 22.26
C ILE A 916 0.61 -18.36 23.61
N SER A 917 1.49 -17.75 24.40
CA SER A 917 1.83 -18.21 25.75
C SER A 917 2.20 -17.05 26.69
N ASP A 918 2.22 -17.32 28.00
CA ASP A 918 2.76 -16.45 29.06
C ASP A 918 4.20 -16.82 29.46
N ILE A 919 4.73 -17.89 28.85
CA ILE A 919 6.05 -18.46 29.12
C ILE A 919 6.71 -18.77 27.78
N TYR A 920 7.90 -18.25 27.57
CA TYR A 920 8.77 -18.55 26.43
C TYR A 920 10.12 -19.08 26.93
N VAL A 921 10.77 -19.90 26.12
CA VAL A 921 12.18 -20.23 26.26
C VAL A 921 12.94 -19.36 25.27
N ALA A 922 13.78 -18.49 25.79
CA ALA A 922 14.64 -17.62 24.99
C ALA A 922 16.06 -18.19 24.95
N PHE A 923 16.72 -18.20 23.80
CA PHE A 923 18.12 -18.62 23.67
C PHE A 923 18.82 -17.90 22.52
N GLU A 924 20.14 -17.73 22.60
CA GLU A 924 20.95 -17.31 21.46
C GLU A 924 21.17 -18.49 20.52
N LEU A 925 21.00 -18.30 19.20
CA LEU A 925 21.11 -19.37 18.20
C LEU A 925 22.43 -20.14 18.26
N GLU A 926 23.56 -19.44 18.45
CA GLU A 926 24.89 -20.05 18.52
C GLU A 926 25.18 -20.71 19.89
N ASN A 927 24.44 -20.32 20.95
CA ASN A 927 24.56 -20.85 22.32
C ASN A 927 23.21 -21.40 22.86
N PRO A 928 22.57 -22.37 22.19
CA PRO A 928 21.20 -22.82 22.47
C PRO A 928 21.01 -23.54 23.81
N ARG A 929 22.12 -23.84 24.53
CA ARG A 929 22.09 -24.45 25.86
C ARG A 929 22.01 -23.42 26.98
N ASP A 930 22.39 -22.17 26.70
CA ASP A 930 22.35 -21.05 27.64
C ASP A 930 21.00 -20.32 27.47
N TYR A 931 19.93 -21.06 27.78
CA TYR A 931 18.56 -20.61 27.62
C TYR A 931 18.03 -19.90 28.88
N TYR A 932 17.01 -19.08 28.69
CA TYR A 932 16.32 -18.32 29.73
C TYR A 932 14.83 -18.62 29.71
N TRP A 933 14.23 -18.81 30.88
CA TRP A 933 12.78 -18.79 31.02
C TRP A 933 12.29 -17.35 31.05
N PHE A 934 11.61 -16.93 29.99
CA PHE A 934 11.10 -15.59 29.81
C PHE A 934 9.58 -15.61 30.06
N THR A 935 9.08 -14.83 31.01
CA THR A 935 7.67 -14.93 31.44
C THR A 935 6.97 -13.59 31.42
N SER A 936 5.65 -13.58 31.32
CA SER A 936 4.84 -12.35 31.36
C SER A 936 4.78 -11.66 32.73
N THR A 937 5.71 -11.96 33.64
CA THR A 937 5.88 -11.20 34.87
C THR A 937 6.73 -9.97 34.57
N ASN A 938 6.35 -8.80 35.09
CA ASN A 938 7.04 -7.52 34.84
C ASN A 938 8.54 -7.50 35.27
N SER A 939 9.04 -8.57 35.87
CA SER A 939 10.42 -8.79 36.30
C SER A 939 11.27 -9.65 35.34
N SER A 940 10.70 -10.28 34.31
CA SER A 940 11.47 -11.09 33.36
C SER A 940 12.25 -10.21 32.38
N THR A 941 13.58 -10.30 32.45
CA THR A 941 14.51 -9.62 31.55
C THR A 941 15.63 -10.54 31.07
N ILE A 942 16.27 -10.17 29.97
CA ILE A 942 17.46 -10.82 29.40
C ILE A 942 18.53 -9.74 29.21
N LEU A 943 19.77 -10.03 29.63
CA LEU A 943 20.91 -9.15 29.36
C LEU A 943 21.46 -9.44 27.97
N MET A 944 21.13 -8.56 27.03
CA MET A 944 21.65 -8.55 25.66
C MET A 944 23.11 -8.07 25.68
N PRO A 945 24.09 -8.85 25.20
CA PRO A 945 25.51 -8.48 25.27
C PRO A 945 25.89 -7.37 24.29
N SER A 946 26.89 -6.56 24.64
CA SER A 946 27.51 -5.63 23.69
C SER A 946 28.22 -6.37 22.56
N CYS A 947 28.08 -5.85 21.35
CA CYS A 947 28.59 -6.37 20.09
C CYS A 947 28.96 -5.20 19.16
N ALA A 948 29.86 -4.34 19.63
CA ALA A 948 30.30 -3.16 18.88
C ALA A 948 31.01 -3.54 17.57
N GLN A 949 30.86 -2.71 16.53
CA GLN A 949 31.61 -2.86 15.28
C GLN A 949 33.10 -2.62 15.51
N ASP A 950 33.95 -3.45 14.89
CA ASP A 950 35.37 -3.15 14.76
C ASP A 950 35.56 -2.07 13.69
N LEU A 951 36.03 -0.89 14.10
CA LEU A 951 36.22 0.28 13.23
C LEU A 951 37.39 0.13 12.22
N ILE A 952 38.26 -0.88 12.38
CA ILE A 952 39.40 -1.15 11.50
C ILE A 952 39.05 -2.21 10.46
N THR A 953 38.40 -3.31 10.87
CA THR A 953 38.01 -4.39 9.95
C THR A 953 36.61 -4.23 9.38
N HIS A 954 35.84 -3.26 9.90
CA HIS A 954 34.40 -3.07 9.63
C HIS A 954 33.53 -4.29 9.97
N HIS A 955 34.06 -5.24 10.74
CA HIS A 955 33.31 -6.41 11.18
C HIS A 955 32.25 -6.01 12.22
N SER A 956 31.00 -6.31 11.89
CA SER A 956 29.81 -6.13 12.71
C SER A 956 29.39 -7.48 13.30
N PRO A 957 29.82 -7.84 14.52
CA PRO A 957 29.31 -9.02 15.20
C PRO A 957 27.81 -8.86 15.48
N PHE A 958 27.08 -9.97 15.50
CA PHE A 958 25.65 -10.00 15.79
C PHE A 958 25.30 -11.19 16.69
N HIS A 959 24.21 -11.05 17.42
CA HIS A 959 23.59 -12.15 18.17
C HIS A 959 22.13 -12.26 17.73
N LEU A 960 21.65 -13.49 17.51
CA LEU A 960 20.25 -13.77 17.17
C LEU A 960 19.59 -14.56 18.30
N PHE A 961 18.67 -13.91 19.01
CA PHE A 961 17.87 -14.51 20.07
C PHE A 961 16.57 -15.06 19.48
N VAL A 962 16.27 -16.31 19.83
CA VAL A 962 15.06 -17.04 19.43
C VAL A 962 14.18 -17.22 20.66
N PHE A 963 12.91 -16.82 20.57
CA PHE A 963 11.93 -16.98 21.65
C PHE A 963 10.87 -18.00 21.23
N VAL A 964 10.87 -19.15 21.88
CA VAL A 964 9.96 -20.27 21.59
C VAL A 964 8.87 -20.34 22.66
N PRO A 965 7.58 -20.37 22.29
CA PRO A 965 6.47 -20.45 23.23
C PRO A 965 6.47 -21.81 23.95
N PHE A 966 6.42 -21.79 25.27
CA PHE A 966 6.27 -23.00 26.08
C PHE A 966 4.79 -23.34 26.27
N SER A 967 4.41 -24.58 25.96
CA SER A 967 3.07 -25.10 26.23
C SER A 967 3.04 -25.94 27.50
N LYS A 968 2.20 -25.53 28.45
CA LYS A 968 1.90 -26.30 29.69
C LYS A 968 1.21 -27.64 29.42
N LEU A 969 0.82 -27.93 28.17
CA LEU A 969 0.11 -29.15 27.79
C LEU A 969 1.02 -30.36 27.52
N SER A 970 2.32 -30.17 27.28
CA SER A 970 3.20 -31.27 26.87
C SER A 970 4.59 -31.27 27.50
N ASN A 971 5.02 -30.19 28.16
CA ASN A 971 6.38 -30.01 28.69
C ASN A 971 7.52 -30.08 27.65
N TRP A 972 7.22 -30.26 26.36
CA TRP A 972 8.16 -30.30 25.25
C TRP A 972 8.31 -28.91 24.60
N ILE A 973 9.51 -28.61 24.10
CA ILE A 973 9.90 -27.34 23.48
C ILE A 973 10.61 -27.64 22.16
N LEU A 974 10.21 -27.00 21.06
CA LEU A 974 10.93 -27.10 19.78
C LEU A 974 12.06 -26.06 19.74
N PHE A 975 13.32 -26.48 19.63
CA PHE A 975 14.44 -25.57 19.36
C PHE A 975 14.69 -25.41 17.84
N GLY A 976 14.25 -26.38 17.03
CA GLY A 976 14.28 -26.30 15.58
C GLY A 976 15.53 -26.89 14.93
N GLU A 977 15.75 -26.53 13.67
CA GLU A 977 16.93 -26.96 12.89
C GLU A 977 18.08 -25.96 13.13
N LEU A 978 18.80 -26.10 14.25
CA LEU A 978 19.75 -25.10 14.78
C LEU A 978 20.98 -24.80 13.87
N ASN A 979 21.19 -25.57 12.81
CA ASN A 979 22.19 -25.25 11.78
C ASN A 979 21.69 -24.21 10.76
N LYS A 980 20.39 -23.88 10.76
CA LYS A 980 19.77 -22.85 9.90
C LYS A 980 19.79 -21.50 10.61
N GLN A 981 19.77 -20.42 9.82
CA GLN A 981 19.75 -19.06 10.37
C GLN A 981 18.42 -18.71 11.05
N LEU A 982 17.29 -19.14 10.49
CA LEU A 982 16.00 -19.14 11.19
C LEU A 982 15.58 -20.60 11.47
N PRO A 983 15.84 -21.14 12.69
CA PRO A 983 15.71 -22.57 12.99
C PRO A 983 14.27 -23.10 13.01
N ILE A 984 13.26 -22.24 13.17
CA ILE A 984 11.84 -22.65 13.23
C ILE A 984 11.02 -21.76 12.28
N THR A 985 10.72 -22.29 11.10
CA THR A 985 9.96 -21.60 10.06
C THR A 985 8.99 -22.57 9.38
N ARG A 986 7.91 -22.03 8.80
CA ARG A 986 6.84 -22.82 8.16
C ARG A 986 7.26 -23.66 6.96
N GLN A 987 8.42 -23.34 6.37
CA GLN A 987 9.00 -24.07 5.24
C GLN A 987 9.64 -25.41 5.65
N ARG A 988 9.88 -25.59 6.96
CA ARG A 988 10.22 -26.87 7.59
C ARG A 988 9.06 -27.41 8.43
N PHE A 989 8.47 -26.60 9.31
CA PHE A 989 7.52 -27.03 10.34
C PHE A 989 6.09 -26.66 9.95
N VAL A 990 5.21 -27.65 9.75
CA VAL A 990 3.84 -27.42 9.25
C VAL A 990 2.85 -27.20 10.38
N SER A 991 2.94 -28.03 11.42
CA SER A 991 2.06 -27.99 12.59
C SER A 991 2.73 -28.66 13.78
N ILE A 992 2.44 -28.17 14.98
CA ILE A 992 2.92 -28.73 16.24
C ILE A 992 1.73 -29.12 17.10
N GLN A 993 1.62 -30.39 17.46
CA GLN A 993 0.52 -30.93 18.27
C GLN A 993 1.06 -31.38 19.63
N ASN A 994 0.47 -30.83 20.69
CA ASN A 994 0.90 -31.02 22.08
C ASN A 994 -0.15 -31.84 22.85
N ALA A 995 0.29 -32.89 23.54
CA ALA A 995 -0.50 -33.66 24.51
C ALA A 995 0.36 -33.98 25.75
N SER A 996 -0.28 -34.39 26.86
CA SER A 996 0.31 -34.50 28.20
C SER A 996 1.72 -35.08 28.23
N ASP A 997 1.92 -36.19 27.52
CA ASP A 997 3.15 -37.00 27.54
C ASP A 997 3.82 -37.09 26.17
N SER A 998 3.34 -36.35 25.17
CA SER A 998 3.83 -36.46 23.79
C SER A 998 3.75 -35.18 22.96
N LEU A 999 4.78 -34.97 22.15
CA LEU A 999 4.85 -33.98 21.09
C LEU A 999 4.76 -34.68 19.72
N GLN A 1000 3.91 -34.16 18.83
CA GLN A 1000 3.95 -34.51 17.41
C GLN A 1000 4.25 -33.27 16.56
N ILE A 1001 5.20 -33.39 15.64
CA ILE A 1001 5.60 -32.31 14.73
C ILE A 1001 5.50 -32.81 13.29
N ASN A 1002 4.66 -32.16 12.48
CA ASN A 1002 4.67 -32.37 11.04
C ASN A 1002 5.79 -31.54 10.42
N ILE A 1003 6.70 -32.19 9.69
CA ILE A 1003 7.81 -31.54 9.00
C ILE A 1003 7.81 -31.86 7.50
N ILE A 1004 8.27 -30.92 6.68
CA ILE A 1004 8.44 -31.09 5.23
C ILE A 1004 9.94 -31.09 4.88
N GLY A 1005 10.33 -31.93 3.93
CA GLY A 1005 11.64 -31.89 3.28
C GLY A 1005 11.59 -32.41 1.85
N VAL A 1006 12.75 -32.52 1.22
CA VAL A 1006 12.88 -33.16 -0.11
C VAL A 1006 13.68 -34.46 -0.04
N TYR A 1007 13.43 -35.34 -1.01
CA TYR A 1007 14.17 -36.59 -1.16
C TYR A 1007 15.69 -36.42 -1.06
N GLY A 1008 16.33 -37.25 -0.23
CA GLY A 1008 17.76 -37.23 0.06
C GLY A 1008 18.20 -36.23 1.13
N GLU A 1009 17.32 -35.32 1.57
CA GLU A 1009 17.64 -34.34 2.62
C GLU A 1009 17.81 -35.04 3.98
N GLN A 1010 18.94 -34.77 4.64
CA GLN A 1010 19.21 -35.17 6.03
C GLN A 1010 19.13 -33.92 6.92
N ILE A 1011 18.40 -34.02 8.02
CA ILE A 1011 18.12 -32.88 8.89
C ILE A 1011 18.27 -33.24 10.37
N SER A 1012 18.71 -32.26 11.15
CA SER A 1012 19.03 -32.40 12.57
C SER A 1012 18.16 -31.44 13.37
N ILE A 1013 17.07 -31.93 13.95
CA ILE A 1013 16.11 -31.12 14.72
C ILE A 1013 16.36 -31.26 16.21
N THR A 1014 16.47 -30.13 16.90
CA THR A 1014 16.68 -30.06 18.34
C THR A 1014 15.36 -29.84 19.08
N ILE A 1015 15.13 -30.61 20.14
CA ILE A 1015 13.89 -30.63 20.94
C ILE A 1015 14.29 -30.68 22.41
N GLY A 1016 13.68 -29.84 23.24
CA GLY A 1016 13.82 -29.82 24.69
C GLY A 1016 12.64 -30.47 25.40
N TYR A 1017 12.87 -31.01 26.59
CA TYR A 1017 11.84 -31.45 27.54
C TYR A 1017 12.16 -30.90 28.93
N SER A 1018 11.15 -30.40 29.66
CA SER A 1018 11.31 -29.97 31.04
C SER A 1018 10.32 -30.69 31.96
N GLU A 1019 10.82 -31.44 32.93
CA GLU A 1019 9.99 -32.24 33.86
C GLU A 1019 8.95 -31.40 34.60
N HIS A 1020 9.27 -30.13 34.87
CA HIS A 1020 8.40 -29.16 35.53
C HIS A 1020 8.48 -27.81 34.80
N VAL A 1021 7.40 -27.03 34.87
CA VAL A 1021 7.34 -25.67 34.31
C VAL A 1021 8.39 -24.78 35.00
N LEU A 1022 9.17 -24.02 34.23
CA LEU A 1022 10.35 -23.26 34.68
C LEU A 1022 11.52 -24.14 35.19
N GLY A 1023 11.50 -25.45 34.92
CA GLY A 1023 12.53 -26.40 35.33
C GLY A 1023 13.78 -26.41 34.44
N LYS A 1024 14.65 -27.40 34.63
CA LYS A 1024 15.76 -27.65 33.70
C LYS A 1024 15.21 -28.25 32.40
N ILE A 1025 15.71 -27.80 31.25
CA ILE A 1025 15.39 -28.36 29.95
C ILE A 1025 16.49 -29.37 29.59
N ASN A 1026 16.09 -30.63 29.41
CA ASN A 1026 16.92 -31.66 28.80
C ASN A 1026 16.78 -31.53 27.27
N ILE A 1027 17.90 -31.26 26.58
CA ILE A 1027 17.92 -30.99 25.14
C ILE A 1027 18.41 -32.24 24.39
N TYR A 1028 17.61 -32.67 23.41
CA TYR A 1028 17.86 -33.82 22.54
C TYR A 1028 17.98 -33.38 21.08
N THR A 1029 18.71 -34.15 20.27
CA THR A 1029 18.80 -33.94 18.83
C THR A 1029 18.30 -35.18 18.10
N VAL A 1030 17.39 -34.97 17.16
CA VAL A 1030 16.74 -36.02 16.36
C VAL A 1030 17.22 -35.90 14.92
N GLN A 1031 17.73 -37.00 14.36
CA GLN A 1031 18.13 -37.06 12.96
C GLN A 1031 17.00 -37.65 12.11
N CYS A 1032 16.53 -36.91 11.12
CA CYS A 1032 15.56 -37.40 10.12
C CYS A 1032 16.20 -37.45 8.73
N SER A 1033 15.73 -38.35 7.85
CA SER A 1033 16.26 -38.50 6.48
C SER A 1033 15.16 -38.85 5.48
N PHE A 1034 14.88 -37.93 4.56
CA PHE A 1034 13.75 -38.04 3.61
C PHE A 1034 14.07 -39.02 2.49
N LEU A 1035 13.84 -40.32 2.72
CA LEU A 1035 14.22 -41.41 1.81
C LEU A 1035 13.04 -42.15 1.17
N SER A 1036 11.80 -41.80 1.51
CA SER A 1036 10.60 -42.59 1.15
C SER A 1036 10.05 -42.34 -0.25
N VAL A 1037 10.03 -41.09 -0.73
CA VAL A 1037 9.38 -40.68 -1.99
C VAL A 1037 10.23 -39.64 -2.72
N GLN A 1038 10.38 -39.77 -4.04
CA GLN A 1038 11.03 -38.75 -4.87
C GLN A 1038 10.23 -37.44 -4.87
N GLY A 1039 10.88 -36.32 -4.57
CA GLY A 1039 10.28 -34.98 -4.52
C GLY A 1039 10.00 -34.49 -3.10
N LEU A 1040 8.93 -33.72 -2.94
CA LEU A 1040 8.49 -33.16 -1.65
C LEU A 1040 7.85 -34.27 -0.80
N SER A 1041 8.27 -34.38 0.46
CA SER A 1041 7.74 -35.39 1.39
C SER A 1041 7.55 -34.83 2.80
N THR A 1042 6.63 -35.45 3.53
CA THR A 1042 6.26 -35.11 4.92
C THR A 1042 6.68 -36.21 5.88
N MET A 1043 7.13 -35.84 7.07
CA MET A 1043 7.34 -36.75 8.20
C MET A 1043 6.62 -36.26 9.45
N ILE A 1044 6.37 -37.18 10.37
CA ILE A 1044 5.97 -36.89 11.74
C ILE A 1044 7.15 -37.19 12.66
N ILE A 1045 7.66 -36.20 13.40
CA ILE A 1045 8.44 -36.48 14.61
C ILE A 1045 7.44 -36.79 15.73
N THR A 1046 7.62 -37.90 16.43
CA THR A 1046 6.89 -38.21 17.65
C THR A 1046 7.87 -38.29 18.82
N CYS A 1047 7.68 -37.45 19.83
CA CYS A 1047 8.37 -37.55 21.11
C CYS A 1047 7.43 -38.10 22.18
N LYS A 1048 7.95 -38.99 23.04
CA LYS A 1048 7.28 -39.46 24.26
C LYS A 1048 8.29 -39.49 25.40
N THR A 1049 7.83 -39.18 26.61
CA THR A 1049 8.68 -39.11 27.82
C THR A 1049 9.51 -40.38 28.06
N GLU A 1050 8.91 -41.56 27.89
CA GLU A 1050 9.59 -42.85 28.10
C GLU A 1050 10.39 -43.36 26.88
N ALA A 1051 10.06 -42.91 25.66
CA ALA A 1051 10.59 -43.49 24.41
C ALA A 1051 11.53 -42.56 23.62
N GLY A 1052 11.74 -41.34 24.09
CA GLY A 1052 12.48 -40.30 23.37
C GLY A 1052 11.72 -39.80 22.14
N CYS A 1053 12.46 -39.21 21.19
CA CYS A 1053 11.93 -38.69 19.92
C CYS A 1053 12.36 -39.55 18.73
N GLN A 1054 11.43 -39.83 17.82
CA GLN A 1054 11.65 -40.63 16.62
C GLN A 1054 11.00 -39.98 15.39
N CYS A 1055 11.65 -40.05 14.22
CA CYS A 1055 11.07 -39.60 12.95
C CYS A 1055 10.35 -40.76 12.26
N ASN A 1056 9.07 -40.58 11.95
CA ASN A 1056 8.25 -41.52 11.22
C ASN A 1056 7.88 -40.94 9.84
N ASN A 1057 7.98 -41.76 8.80
CA ASN A 1057 7.42 -41.42 7.49
C ASN A 1057 5.89 -41.49 7.54
N VAL A 1058 5.22 -40.55 6.85
CA VAL A 1058 3.76 -40.52 6.66
C VAL A 1058 3.39 -41.28 5.39
#